data_AF-A0A941VM87-F1
#
_entry.id   AF-A0A941VM87-F1
#
_cell.length_a   1.000
_cell.length_b   1.000
_cell.length_c   1.000
_cell.angle_alpha   90.00
_cell.angle_beta   90.00
_cell.angle_gamma   90.00
#
_symmetry.space_group_name_H-M   'P 1'
#
loop_
_entity.id
_entity.type
_entity.pdbx_description
1 polymer ?
#
loop_
_entity_poly.entity_id
_entity_poly.type
_entity_poly.pdbx_seq_one_letter_code
_entity_poly.pdbx_strand_id
1 'polypeptide(L)'
;MQSDSYYVGIDAGSVSLNAIVINRDKNIIYEAPYKRHMGKVSEETLALIRDLQQRLGQERIVAFAFTGNHGQKFSERAGGFYEFETISQVLGALHLKPDAKTIISMGGQDTALFQIHHDSRGWELEYFNTNGPCASGTGSFIDQQAQRLATSIYSSEKNGSQNQIDKILADFITLGIQSVKPANVACRCTVFTKSDMIHLQNKGERLQDIIYGLHVGNARNYMSTIVSNRTLENPILFVGGLSLNELQVRAFRAYFPELLVPPQNTSVGALGVALHALDMGIENRLDLEALRSGETSDQEKLPIAPKLEIKETRFPEDNELPRVAFSGKTPVYLGIDIGSTTTKYALVTEDRQIIDKHYVHTQGKPIEVTQKLLKRISDGMGDRVEILGVATTGSGRNVVGDFLNADLIIDEITAHARGAVEIDRAIDTIFEIGGQDSKYISITNANPLDFDMNKVCAAGTGSFLHELANKHGINIVGEFQKIALSSDRPVKLAERCTVFMESDLVSYHQKGVPREDLIGGLCYAIVHNYLNRVVGKRKIGERVMFLGGPSLNKGVVAAFEDVLGRGLIVPKHREVLGAFGAAVCLQEKIAAEKREVSTFRGLASAIEDRMDYAEKVCSADAHCHNQCKLKIYDFDGRKSVWGGECGRYEVIRTKGKKQENLFKVREEMWTDAMSGVFEELKEEPLMEVDGRPTVGIQRALYTLQTGVMWAHFFDRLGYRLVLTPSTNSEISSSGIESMTAETCYPIKVSHGHVKALAGKTRFLFLPSIVTMPTPVKEETGFYCPLVQANQYMVRAALDLDMERVLNPVVHLKYDLPTLAMELTEQIGDKLGRSRRRIREAMEAAWEKQGRFTQALLRKGKEVLESHDPSEPMVVVTGRPYNLYDERLNLRLGQNLAKIGVAAMPMEFIDVSSIDLSDFPNMYWGFGAQVLRVAKFVRNRPNFFGLHMTNFSCGADSFIEHFYKFIMKEKPYLILELDEHSAVAGVMTRLEAFRNVIENTMQKLGNDSFVYLKASN
;
A
#
# COMPACT_ATOMS: atom_id res chain seq x y z
N MET A 1 -37.65 -46.65 -25.47
CA MET A 1 -37.23 -45.25 -25.24
C MET A 1 -37.07 -45.08 -23.75
N GLN A 2 -35.83 -45.17 -23.24
CA GLN A 2 -35.55 -44.87 -21.82
C GLN A 2 -35.83 -43.37 -21.61
N SER A 3 -36.57 -43.02 -20.56
CA SER A 3 -36.78 -41.64 -20.17
C SER A 3 -35.44 -40.98 -19.86
N ASP A 4 -35.06 -39.95 -20.62
CA ASP A 4 -33.85 -39.18 -20.36
C ASP A 4 -33.82 -38.74 -18.90
N SER A 5 -32.84 -39.28 -18.17
CA SER A 5 -32.64 -39.07 -16.73
C SER A 5 -31.44 -38.15 -16.53
N TYR A 6 -31.64 -37.06 -15.79
CA TYR A 6 -30.67 -35.97 -15.68
C TYR A 6 -30.14 -35.81 -14.25
N TYR A 7 -28.85 -35.51 -14.15
CA TYR A 7 -28.20 -35.13 -12.89
C TYR A 7 -27.84 -33.64 -12.99
N VAL A 8 -28.23 -32.87 -11.98
CA VAL A 8 -27.99 -31.43 -11.93
C VAL A 8 -26.94 -31.16 -10.88
N GLY A 9 -25.83 -30.54 -11.29
CA GLY A 9 -24.85 -29.97 -10.39
C GLY A 9 -25.03 -28.47 -10.29
N ILE A 10 -25.00 -27.93 -9.08
CA ILE A 10 -25.11 -26.51 -8.78
C ILE A 10 -23.89 -26.10 -7.97
N ASP A 11 -23.11 -25.17 -8.51
CA ASP A 11 -22.04 -24.50 -7.79
C ASP A 11 -22.59 -23.20 -7.20
N ALA A 12 -22.77 -23.20 -5.87
CA ALA A 12 -23.21 -22.05 -5.11
C ALA A 12 -21.99 -21.36 -4.47
N GLY A 13 -21.24 -20.63 -5.30
CA GLY A 13 -20.00 -19.95 -4.93
C GLY A 13 -20.21 -18.69 -4.09
N SER A 14 -19.10 -18.00 -3.75
CA SER A 14 -19.10 -16.78 -2.91
C SER A 14 -19.78 -15.55 -3.55
N VAL A 15 -19.78 -15.47 -4.88
CA VAL A 15 -20.28 -14.30 -5.64
C VAL A 15 -21.28 -14.70 -6.74
N SER A 16 -21.22 -15.95 -7.21
CA SER A 16 -21.96 -16.43 -8.37
C SER A 16 -22.57 -17.81 -8.17
N LEU A 17 -23.55 -18.12 -9.03
CA LEU A 17 -24.22 -19.41 -9.15
C LEU A 17 -23.98 -19.95 -10.56
N ASN A 18 -23.58 -21.22 -10.64
CA ASN A 18 -23.44 -21.95 -11.90
C ASN A 18 -24.21 -23.26 -11.80
N ALA A 19 -24.75 -23.75 -12.92
CA ALA A 19 -25.34 -25.07 -12.96
C ALA A 19 -25.07 -25.80 -14.26
N ILE A 20 -24.81 -27.09 -14.16
CA ILE A 20 -24.65 -28.00 -15.29
C ILE A 20 -25.59 -29.19 -15.12
N VAL A 21 -26.12 -29.64 -16.25
CA VAL A 21 -27.02 -30.78 -16.35
C VAL A 21 -26.37 -31.82 -17.25
N ILE A 22 -26.19 -33.02 -16.73
CA ILE A 22 -25.65 -34.16 -17.48
C ILE A 22 -26.68 -35.28 -17.60
N ASN A 23 -26.55 -36.10 -18.64
CA ASN A 23 -27.27 -37.37 -18.75
C ASN A 23 -26.44 -38.53 -18.15
N ARG A 24 -26.99 -39.75 -18.18
CA ARG A 24 -26.31 -40.97 -17.70
C ARG A 24 -25.04 -41.33 -18.48
N ASP A 25 -24.89 -40.87 -19.71
CA ASP A 25 -23.70 -41.06 -20.53
C ASP A 25 -22.61 -39.99 -20.26
N LYS A 26 -22.79 -39.18 -19.20
CA LYS A 26 -21.91 -38.06 -18.83
C LYS A 26 -21.89 -36.92 -19.86
N ASN A 27 -22.81 -36.89 -20.82
CA ASN A 27 -22.92 -35.80 -21.79
C ASN A 27 -23.55 -34.56 -21.14
N ILE A 28 -22.96 -33.38 -21.38
CA ILE A 28 -23.51 -32.10 -20.96
C ILE A 28 -24.74 -31.78 -21.83
N ILE A 29 -25.91 -31.75 -21.21
CA ILE A 29 -27.19 -31.46 -21.86
C ILE A 29 -27.52 -29.97 -21.79
N TYR A 30 -27.14 -29.33 -20.69
CA TYR A 30 -27.39 -27.92 -20.48
C TYR A 30 -26.37 -27.33 -19.50
N GLU A 31 -25.93 -26.12 -19.82
CA GLU A 31 -25.18 -25.24 -18.94
C GLU A 31 -26.03 -23.99 -18.69
N ALA A 32 -26.34 -23.71 -17.43
CA ALA A 32 -27.04 -22.50 -17.05
C ALA A 32 -26.09 -21.30 -17.20
N PRO A 33 -26.58 -20.13 -17.67
CA PRO A 33 -25.75 -18.94 -17.77
C PRO A 33 -25.13 -18.56 -16.43
N TYR A 34 -23.84 -18.20 -16.45
CA TYR A 34 -23.13 -17.64 -15.29
C TYR A 34 -23.91 -16.46 -14.70
N LYS A 35 -24.24 -16.53 -13.41
CA LYS A 35 -25.08 -15.51 -12.74
C LYS A 35 -24.48 -15.07 -11.42
N ARG A 36 -24.31 -13.76 -11.23
CA ARG A 36 -23.94 -13.19 -9.91
C ARG A 36 -25.17 -13.10 -9.02
N HIS A 37 -25.09 -13.60 -7.80
CA HIS A 37 -26.25 -13.61 -6.88
C HIS A 37 -26.40 -12.34 -6.04
N MET A 38 -25.42 -11.42 -6.05
CA MET A 38 -25.48 -10.11 -5.35
C MET A 38 -25.89 -10.20 -3.87
N GLY A 39 -25.39 -11.23 -3.16
CA GLY A 39 -25.76 -11.52 -1.77
C GLY A 39 -27.11 -12.23 -1.57
N LYS A 40 -27.96 -12.32 -2.60
CA LYS A 40 -29.27 -12.99 -2.58
C LYS A 40 -29.17 -14.49 -2.93
N VAL A 41 -28.23 -15.20 -2.31
CA VAL A 41 -27.89 -16.57 -2.69
C VAL A 41 -29.12 -17.48 -2.67
N SER A 42 -29.90 -17.47 -1.59
CA SER A 42 -31.09 -18.33 -1.43
C SER A 42 -32.17 -18.06 -2.48
N GLU A 43 -32.49 -16.79 -2.73
CA GLU A 43 -33.50 -16.40 -3.72
C GLU A 43 -33.09 -16.85 -5.12
N GLU A 44 -31.84 -16.60 -5.47
CA GLU A 44 -31.31 -16.87 -6.82
C GLU A 44 -31.09 -18.36 -7.07
N THR A 45 -30.64 -19.13 -6.06
CA THR A 45 -30.56 -20.60 -6.14
C THR A 45 -31.95 -21.21 -6.30
N LEU A 46 -32.96 -20.72 -5.58
CA LEU A 46 -34.33 -21.18 -5.72
C LEU A 46 -34.90 -20.87 -7.12
N ALA A 47 -34.62 -19.68 -7.64
CA ALA A 47 -35.03 -19.29 -8.99
C ALA A 47 -34.38 -20.20 -10.05
N LEU A 48 -33.09 -20.50 -9.91
CA LEU A 48 -32.35 -21.40 -10.79
C LEU A 48 -32.92 -22.82 -10.78
N ILE A 49 -33.19 -23.38 -9.60
CA ILE A 49 -33.77 -24.73 -9.48
C ILE A 49 -35.14 -24.80 -10.17
N ARG A 50 -35.98 -23.79 -9.98
CA ARG A 50 -37.32 -23.72 -10.61
C ARG A 50 -37.24 -23.63 -12.13
N ASP A 51 -36.33 -22.82 -12.64
CA ASP A 51 -36.10 -22.70 -14.08
C ASP A 51 -35.66 -24.05 -14.69
N LEU A 52 -34.74 -24.75 -14.01
CA LEU A 52 -34.29 -26.09 -14.42
C LEU A 52 -35.43 -27.12 -14.39
N GLN A 53 -36.25 -27.13 -13.33
CA GLN A 53 -37.42 -28.01 -13.23
C GLN A 53 -38.46 -27.72 -14.32
N GLN A 54 -38.68 -26.44 -14.65
CA GLN A 54 -39.61 -26.05 -15.72
C GLN A 54 -39.08 -26.46 -17.09
N ARG A 55 -37.77 -26.30 -17.33
CA ARG A 55 -37.12 -26.58 -18.62
C ARG A 55 -36.97 -28.08 -18.89
N LEU A 56 -36.60 -28.84 -17.86
CA LEU A 56 -36.29 -30.27 -17.99
C LEU A 56 -37.42 -31.17 -17.51
N GLY A 57 -38.42 -30.66 -16.79
CA GLY A 57 -39.44 -31.49 -16.15
C GLY A 57 -38.90 -32.18 -14.90
N GLN A 58 -39.53 -31.91 -13.76
CA GLN A 58 -39.11 -32.39 -12.44
C GLN A 58 -38.89 -33.90 -12.36
N GLU A 59 -39.73 -34.70 -13.03
CA GLU A 59 -39.65 -36.17 -13.01
C GLU A 59 -38.43 -36.74 -13.74
N ARG A 60 -37.82 -35.97 -14.65
CA ARG A 60 -36.62 -36.38 -15.39
C ARG A 60 -35.33 -36.08 -14.63
N ILE A 61 -35.39 -35.25 -13.59
CA ILE A 61 -34.21 -34.94 -12.77
C ILE A 61 -34.08 -36.03 -11.70
N VAL A 62 -32.95 -36.74 -11.67
CA VAL A 62 -32.68 -37.82 -10.72
C VAL A 62 -32.12 -37.28 -9.41
N ALA A 63 -31.20 -36.32 -9.50
CA ALA A 63 -30.58 -35.71 -8.34
C ALA A 63 -30.17 -34.25 -8.59
N PHE A 64 -30.22 -33.48 -7.50
CA PHE A 64 -29.54 -32.20 -7.37
C PHE A 64 -28.33 -32.37 -6.44
N ALA A 65 -27.18 -31.93 -6.93
CA ALA A 65 -25.91 -31.96 -6.24
C ALA A 65 -25.37 -30.54 -6.11
N PHE A 66 -24.78 -30.22 -4.96
CA PHE A 66 -24.30 -28.89 -4.62
C PHE A 66 -22.82 -28.88 -4.33
N THR A 67 -22.16 -27.80 -4.71
CA THR A 67 -20.76 -27.50 -4.36
C THR A 67 -20.61 -25.99 -4.10
N GLY A 68 -19.40 -25.54 -3.76
CA GLY A 68 -19.09 -24.14 -3.44
C GLY A 68 -19.44 -23.73 -2.00
N ASN A 69 -19.08 -22.48 -1.67
CA ASN A 69 -19.16 -21.91 -0.31
C ASN A 69 -20.54 -21.98 0.36
N HIS A 70 -21.61 -21.94 -0.43
CA HIS A 70 -22.98 -22.00 0.08
C HIS A 70 -23.65 -23.37 -0.17
N GLY A 71 -23.03 -24.24 -0.96
CA GLY A 71 -23.59 -25.52 -1.37
C GLY A 71 -23.95 -26.45 -0.20
N GLN A 72 -23.08 -26.51 0.82
CA GLN A 72 -23.29 -27.39 1.98
C GLN A 72 -24.58 -27.04 2.71
N LYS A 73 -24.76 -25.76 3.06
CA LYS A 73 -25.94 -25.28 3.79
C LYS A 73 -27.22 -25.50 3.00
N PHE A 74 -27.20 -25.33 1.68
CA PHE A 74 -28.37 -25.60 0.85
C PHE A 74 -28.69 -27.09 0.78
N SER A 75 -27.67 -27.92 0.62
CA SER A 75 -27.81 -29.37 0.62
C SER A 75 -28.42 -29.88 1.93
N GLU A 76 -27.90 -29.45 3.08
CA GLU A 76 -28.39 -29.83 4.41
C GLU A 76 -29.83 -29.39 4.65
N ARG A 77 -30.22 -28.20 4.15
CA ARG A 77 -31.58 -27.68 4.32
C ARG A 77 -32.59 -28.30 3.36
N ALA A 78 -32.20 -28.53 2.12
CA ALA A 78 -33.10 -28.95 1.06
C ALA A 78 -33.10 -30.47 0.82
N GLY A 79 -32.22 -31.23 1.48
CA GLY A 79 -32.06 -32.67 1.21
C GLY A 79 -31.31 -32.97 -0.09
N GLY A 80 -30.32 -32.15 -0.43
CA GLY A 80 -29.44 -32.36 -1.60
C GLY A 80 -28.27 -33.30 -1.32
N PHE A 81 -27.44 -33.53 -2.34
CA PHE A 81 -26.09 -34.09 -2.17
C PHE A 81 -25.08 -32.94 -2.17
N TYR A 82 -24.04 -33.02 -1.35
CA TYR A 82 -22.97 -32.04 -1.31
C TYR A 82 -21.61 -32.71 -1.49
N GLU A 83 -20.75 -32.04 -2.26
CA GLU A 83 -19.34 -32.38 -2.35
C GLU A 83 -18.49 -31.11 -2.23
N PHE A 84 -17.28 -31.27 -1.69
CA PHE A 84 -16.30 -30.20 -1.60
C PHE A 84 -15.92 -29.67 -2.98
N GLU A 85 -15.72 -28.36 -3.04
CA GLU A 85 -15.38 -27.64 -4.26
C GLU A 85 -14.07 -28.15 -4.89
N THR A 86 -13.04 -28.40 -4.10
CA THR A 86 -11.76 -28.95 -4.56
C THR A 86 -11.94 -30.22 -5.40
N ILE A 87 -12.69 -31.20 -4.89
CA ILE A 87 -12.92 -32.47 -5.59
C ILE A 87 -13.78 -32.23 -6.83
N SER A 88 -14.85 -31.45 -6.69
CA SER A 88 -15.76 -31.11 -7.78
C SER A 88 -15.03 -30.44 -8.94
N GLN A 89 -14.15 -29.48 -8.68
CA GLN A 89 -13.39 -28.80 -9.74
C GLN A 89 -12.42 -29.73 -10.46
N VAL A 90 -11.72 -30.61 -9.73
CA VAL A 90 -10.79 -31.58 -10.34
C VAL A 90 -11.54 -32.58 -11.23
N LEU A 91 -12.67 -33.13 -10.75
CA LEU A 91 -13.50 -34.06 -11.52
C LEU A 91 -14.04 -33.42 -12.81
N GLY A 92 -14.57 -32.20 -12.70
CA GLY A 92 -15.07 -31.47 -13.86
C GLY A 92 -13.96 -31.16 -14.87
N ALA A 93 -12.78 -30.76 -14.39
CA ALA A 93 -11.66 -30.41 -15.25
C ALA A 93 -11.10 -31.63 -16.00
N LEU A 94 -10.96 -32.76 -15.32
CA LEU A 94 -10.50 -34.01 -15.94
C LEU A 94 -11.53 -34.61 -16.89
N HIS A 95 -12.82 -34.36 -16.69
CA HIS A 95 -13.82 -34.72 -17.68
C HIS A 95 -13.64 -33.92 -18.99
N LEU A 96 -13.33 -32.62 -18.89
CA LEU A 96 -13.11 -31.75 -20.05
C LEU A 96 -11.76 -31.99 -20.74
N LYS A 97 -10.72 -32.30 -19.96
CA LYS A 97 -9.36 -32.57 -20.44
C LYS A 97 -8.74 -33.69 -19.60
N PRO A 98 -8.90 -34.97 -20.03
CA PRO A 98 -8.48 -36.14 -19.23
C PRO A 98 -6.99 -36.21 -18.90
N ASP A 99 -6.13 -35.58 -19.70
CA ASP A 99 -4.68 -35.51 -19.53
C ASP A 99 -4.22 -34.21 -18.85
N ALA A 100 -5.13 -33.40 -18.29
CA ALA A 100 -4.76 -32.17 -17.60
C ALA A 100 -3.84 -32.48 -16.40
N LYS A 101 -2.75 -31.73 -16.30
CA LYS A 101 -1.76 -31.88 -15.23
C LYS A 101 -1.81 -30.76 -14.21
N THR A 102 -2.27 -29.58 -14.63
CA THR A 102 -2.40 -28.43 -13.75
C THR A 102 -3.73 -27.75 -13.99
N ILE A 103 -4.40 -27.35 -12.91
CA ILE A 103 -5.61 -26.54 -12.96
C ILE A 103 -5.36 -25.29 -12.11
N ILE A 104 -5.43 -24.14 -12.76
CA ILE A 104 -5.52 -22.82 -12.13
C ILE A 104 -7.00 -22.49 -12.02
N SER A 105 -7.50 -22.30 -10.82
CA SER A 105 -8.88 -21.90 -10.57
C SER A 105 -8.93 -20.54 -9.92
N MET A 106 -9.64 -19.59 -10.52
CA MET A 106 -9.81 -18.24 -9.95
C MET A 106 -11.27 -17.80 -10.06
N GLY A 107 -11.95 -17.85 -8.92
CA GLY A 107 -13.34 -17.46 -8.74
C GLY A 107 -13.50 -16.06 -8.14
N GLY A 108 -14.67 -15.83 -7.53
CA GLY A 108 -15.05 -14.55 -6.94
C GLY A 108 -14.20 -14.18 -5.73
N GLN A 109 -14.12 -15.03 -4.70
CA GLN A 109 -13.28 -14.81 -3.50
C GLN A 109 -12.25 -15.91 -3.28
N ASP A 110 -12.27 -16.93 -4.14
CA ASP A 110 -11.54 -18.17 -3.98
C ASP A 110 -10.62 -18.36 -5.19
N THR A 111 -9.38 -18.72 -4.91
CA THR A 111 -8.33 -18.97 -5.89
C THR A 111 -7.60 -20.23 -5.46
N ALA A 112 -7.39 -21.14 -6.39
CA ALA A 112 -6.76 -22.43 -6.11
C ALA A 112 -5.82 -22.89 -7.24
N LEU A 113 -4.83 -23.68 -6.86
CA LEU A 113 -3.97 -24.46 -7.74
C LEU A 113 -4.19 -25.94 -7.44
N PHE A 114 -4.37 -26.75 -8.48
CA PHE A 114 -4.40 -28.21 -8.40
C PHE A 114 -3.34 -28.80 -9.35
N GLN A 115 -2.53 -29.73 -8.86
CA GLN A 115 -1.58 -30.51 -9.68
C GLN A 115 -1.96 -31.97 -9.65
N ILE A 116 -2.00 -32.57 -10.83
CA ILE A 116 -2.55 -33.90 -11.07
C ILE A 116 -1.43 -34.79 -11.61
N HIS A 117 -1.18 -35.88 -10.89
CA HIS A 117 -0.29 -36.94 -11.33
C HIS A 117 -1.11 -37.99 -12.07
N HIS A 118 -0.58 -38.47 -13.20
CA HIS A 118 -1.20 -39.54 -14.00
C HIS A 118 -0.31 -40.78 -13.95
N ASP A 119 -0.88 -41.91 -13.53
CA ASP A 119 -0.21 -43.20 -13.47
C ASP A 119 -1.00 -44.29 -14.23
N SER A 120 -0.50 -45.54 -14.20
CA SER A 120 -1.17 -46.67 -14.86
C SER A 120 -2.56 -47.03 -14.28
N ARG A 121 -2.92 -46.49 -13.11
CA ARG A 121 -4.18 -46.75 -12.39
C ARG A 121 -5.18 -45.60 -12.53
N GLY A 122 -4.77 -44.47 -13.11
CA GLY A 122 -5.63 -43.32 -13.35
C GLY A 122 -4.92 -42.02 -13.00
N TRP A 123 -5.58 -41.17 -12.22
CA TRP A 123 -5.05 -39.89 -11.78
C TRP A 123 -5.15 -39.77 -10.25
N GLU A 124 -4.23 -39.00 -9.67
CA GLU A 124 -4.29 -38.57 -8.27
C GLU A 124 -4.02 -37.07 -8.14
N LEU A 125 -4.67 -36.43 -7.17
CA LEU A 125 -4.40 -35.03 -6.81
C LEU A 125 -3.12 -34.98 -5.98
N GLU A 126 -1.98 -34.78 -6.65
CA GLU A 126 -0.65 -34.74 -6.04
C GLU A 126 -0.52 -33.54 -5.08
N TYR A 127 -1.07 -32.40 -5.47
CA TYR A 127 -0.97 -31.18 -4.69
C TYR A 127 -2.16 -30.24 -4.92
N PHE A 128 -2.54 -29.53 -3.86
CA PHE A 128 -3.43 -28.39 -3.97
C PHE A 128 -3.01 -27.26 -3.03
N ASN A 129 -3.33 -26.02 -3.43
CA ASN A 129 -3.15 -24.83 -2.61
C ASN A 129 -4.29 -23.84 -2.87
N THR A 130 -4.73 -23.12 -1.85
CA THR A 130 -5.81 -22.13 -1.94
C THR A 130 -5.42 -20.83 -1.25
N ASN A 131 -6.00 -19.71 -1.66
CA ASN A 131 -5.81 -18.45 -0.94
C ASN A 131 -6.42 -18.52 0.47
N GLY A 132 -5.88 -17.70 1.39
CA GLY A 132 -6.49 -17.47 2.69
C GLY A 132 -7.79 -16.64 2.58
N PRO A 133 -8.41 -16.22 3.70
CA PRO A 133 -9.69 -15.51 3.72
C PRO A 133 -9.67 -14.10 3.09
N CYS A 134 -8.55 -13.69 2.49
CA CYS A 134 -8.41 -12.41 1.81
C CYS A 134 -8.80 -12.59 0.34
N ALA A 135 -9.72 -11.75 -0.15
CA ALA A 135 -10.08 -11.69 -1.57
C ALA A 135 -9.00 -11.02 -2.46
N SER A 136 -7.83 -10.67 -1.92
CA SER A 136 -6.72 -10.18 -2.72
C SER A 136 -6.25 -11.27 -3.68
N GLY A 137 -6.07 -10.95 -4.96
CA GLY A 137 -5.72 -11.96 -5.95
C GLY A 137 -6.91 -12.62 -6.67
N THR A 138 -8.16 -12.21 -6.41
CA THR A 138 -9.38 -12.91 -6.87
C THR A 138 -10.20 -12.10 -7.88
N GLY A 139 -11.29 -12.66 -8.40
CA GLY A 139 -12.22 -11.95 -9.27
C GLY A 139 -12.88 -10.73 -8.62
N SER A 140 -13.27 -10.83 -7.34
CA SER A 140 -13.87 -9.70 -6.60
C SER A 140 -12.92 -8.52 -6.50
N PHE A 141 -11.62 -8.79 -6.36
CA PHE A 141 -10.58 -7.75 -6.36
C PHE A 141 -10.56 -6.98 -7.68
N ILE A 142 -10.63 -7.68 -8.82
CA ILE A 142 -10.69 -7.04 -10.14
C ILE A 142 -12.00 -6.27 -10.32
N ASP A 143 -13.13 -6.84 -9.92
CA ASP A 143 -14.45 -6.18 -9.99
C ASP A 143 -14.47 -4.85 -9.22
N GLN A 144 -13.92 -4.85 -8.00
CA GLN A 144 -13.81 -3.66 -7.16
C GLN A 144 -13.00 -2.55 -7.87
N GLN A 145 -11.86 -2.90 -8.48
CA GLN A 145 -11.05 -1.93 -9.20
C GLN A 145 -11.71 -1.44 -10.49
N ALA A 146 -12.39 -2.32 -11.22
CA ALA A 146 -13.12 -1.96 -12.43
C ALA A 146 -14.28 -1.02 -12.14
N GLN A 147 -15.10 -1.31 -11.13
CA GLN A 147 -16.22 -0.46 -10.72
C GLN A 147 -15.74 0.92 -10.24
N ARG A 148 -14.59 0.97 -9.56
CA ARG A 148 -13.96 2.25 -9.19
C ARG A 148 -13.60 3.07 -10.42
N LEU A 149 -12.88 2.46 -11.37
CA LEU A 149 -12.41 3.12 -12.59
C LEU A 149 -13.53 3.40 -13.60
N ALA A 150 -14.69 2.75 -13.46
CA ALA A 150 -15.88 3.04 -14.25
C ALA A 150 -16.26 4.52 -14.20
N THR A 151 -16.07 5.20 -13.06
CA THR A 151 -16.35 6.65 -12.96
C THR A 151 -15.42 7.53 -13.79
N SER A 152 -14.25 7.02 -14.18
CA SER A 152 -13.32 7.68 -15.12
C SER A 152 -13.66 7.37 -16.59
N ILE A 153 -14.45 6.32 -16.85
CA ILE A 153 -14.87 5.88 -18.18
C ILE A 153 -16.27 6.43 -18.53
N TYR A 154 -17.17 6.49 -17.54
CA TYR A 154 -18.59 6.84 -17.71
C TYR A 154 -18.99 8.08 -16.90
N SER A 155 -19.84 8.93 -17.47
CA SER A 155 -20.46 10.07 -16.79
C SER A 155 -21.75 9.67 -16.05
N SER A 156 -21.65 9.55 -14.73
CA SER A 156 -22.71 9.79 -13.72
C SER A 156 -24.03 8.99 -13.69
N GLU A 157 -24.25 7.92 -14.46
CA GLU A 157 -25.44 7.07 -14.26
C GLU A 157 -25.10 5.75 -13.56
N LYS A 158 -25.74 5.49 -12.41
CA LYS A 158 -25.54 4.27 -11.61
C LYS A 158 -26.88 3.68 -11.19
N ASN A 159 -27.25 2.54 -11.78
CA ASN A 159 -28.22 1.61 -11.22
C ASN A 159 -27.58 0.22 -11.28
N GLY A 160 -27.29 -0.38 -10.12
CA GLY A 160 -26.50 -1.62 -9.94
C GLY A 160 -27.09 -2.91 -10.52
N SER A 161 -27.76 -2.87 -11.67
CA SER A 161 -28.18 -4.02 -12.45
C SER A 161 -26.96 -4.81 -12.98
N GLN A 162 -27.12 -6.13 -13.10
CA GLN A 162 -26.11 -7.05 -13.65
C GLN A 162 -25.56 -6.57 -15.00
N ASN A 163 -26.45 -6.13 -15.91
CA ASN A 163 -26.10 -5.64 -17.24
C ASN A 163 -25.14 -4.43 -17.20
N GLN A 164 -25.25 -3.56 -16.19
CA GLN A 164 -24.35 -2.42 -16.07
C GLN A 164 -22.95 -2.85 -15.62
N ILE A 165 -22.85 -3.78 -14.66
CA ILE A 165 -21.56 -4.29 -14.17
C ILE A 165 -20.82 -5.02 -15.29
N ASP A 166 -21.53 -5.86 -16.04
CA ASP A 166 -20.94 -6.60 -17.16
C ASP A 166 -20.43 -5.66 -18.26
N LYS A 167 -21.19 -4.58 -18.55
CA LYS A 167 -20.73 -3.53 -19.48
C LYS A 167 -19.49 -2.79 -18.96
N ILE A 168 -19.46 -2.44 -17.67
CA ILE A 168 -18.30 -1.78 -17.05
C ILE A 168 -17.06 -2.67 -17.19
N LEU A 169 -17.19 -3.97 -16.90
CA LEU A 169 -16.09 -4.93 -17.00
C LEU A 169 -15.63 -5.11 -18.44
N ALA A 170 -16.56 -5.20 -19.40
CA ALA A 170 -16.23 -5.31 -20.82
C ALA A 170 -15.43 -4.09 -21.32
N ASP A 171 -15.88 -2.86 -21.00
CA ASP A 171 -15.18 -1.63 -21.38
C ASP A 171 -13.82 -1.53 -20.68
N PHE A 172 -13.74 -1.95 -19.41
CA PHE A 172 -12.50 -2.01 -18.64
C PHE A 172 -11.47 -2.93 -19.30
N ILE A 173 -11.88 -4.14 -19.68
CA ILE A 173 -11.03 -5.12 -20.38
C ILE A 173 -10.61 -4.57 -21.75
N THR A 174 -11.57 -4.06 -22.53
CA THR A 174 -11.32 -3.51 -23.88
C THR A 174 -10.28 -2.38 -23.83
N LEU A 175 -10.39 -1.49 -22.85
CA LEU A 175 -9.43 -0.40 -22.67
C LEU A 175 -8.04 -0.94 -22.31
N GLY A 176 -7.94 -1.88 -21.37
CA GLY A 176 -6.64 -2.45 -20.97
C GLY A 176 -5.93 -3.23 -22.09
N ILE A 177 -6.68 -3.87 -23.00
CA ILE A 177 -6.10 -4.62 -24.14
C ILE A 177 -5.25 -3.70 -25.04
N GLN A 178 -5.62 -2.42 -25.13
CA GLN A 178 -4.89 -1.40 -25.89
C GLN A 178 -3.51 -1.06 -25.31
N SER A 179 -3.17 -1.56 -24.12
CA SER A 179 -1.84 -1.38 -23.54
C SER A 179 -0.81 -2.28 -24.21
N VAL A 180 0.32 -1.66 -24.58
CA VAL A 180 1.53 -2.35 -25.08
C VAL A 180 2.55 -2.54 -23.95
N LYS A 181 2.54 -1.64 -22.95
CA LYS A 181 3.48 -1.67 -21.83
C LYS A 181 2.69 -1.43 -20.52
N PRO A 182 2.51 -2.46 -19.67
CA PRO A 182 1.77 -2.33 -18.43
C PRO A 182 2.50 -1.40 -17.44
N ALA A 183 1.73 -0.64 -16.65
CA ALA A 183 2.26 0.05 -15.47
C ALA A 183 2.62 -0.97 -14.37
N ASN A 184 3.56 -0.62 -13.49
CA ASN A 184 3.87 -1.48 -12.34
C ASN A 184 2.86 -1.19 -11.22
N VAL A 185 1.87 -2.07 -11.05
CA VAL A 185 0.81 -1.96 -10.03
C VAL A 185 1.04 -3.01 -8.95
N ALA A 186 1.19 -2.59 -7.69
CA ALA A 186 1.29 -3.49 -6.55
C ALA A 186 -0.05 -4.18 -6.26
N CYS A 187 -0.10 -5.52 -6.28
CA CYS A 187 -1.35 -6.31 -6.20
C CYS A 187 -1.46 -7.23 -4.96
N ARG A 188 -0.67 -6.98 -3.91
CA ARG A 188 -0.67 -7.79 -2.68
C ARG A 188 -1.97 -7.68 -1.88
N CYS A 189 -2.58 -6.50 -1.87
CA CYS A 189 -3.80 -6.21 -1.12
C CYS A 189 -4.65 -5.20 -1.87
N THR A 190 -5.97 -5.40 -1.94
CA THR A 190 -6.94 -4.50 -2.57
C THR A 190 -6.74 -3.04 -2.19
N VAL A 191 -6.52 -2.78 -0.90
CA VAL A 191 -6.37 -1.41 -0.38
C VAL A 191 -5.09 -0.75 -0.90
N PHE A 192 -4.01 -1.52 -0.96
CA PHE A 192 -2.72 -1.03 -1.46
C PHE A 192 -2.77 -0.77 -2.96
N THR A 193 -3.32 -1.72 -3.72
CA THR A 193 -3.51 -1.58 -5.16
C THR A 193 -4.31 -0.34 -5.50
N LYS A 194 -5.38 -0.06 -4.74
CA LYS A 194 -6.19 1.14 -4.91
C LYS A 194 -5.35 2.42 -4.76
N SER A 195 -4.59 2.55 -3.67
CA SER A 195 -3.72 3.70 -3.44
C SER A 195 -2.69 3.87 -4.55
N ASP A 196 -2.02 2.79 -4.93
CA ASP A 196 -0.97 2.79 -5.96
C ASP A 196 -1.52 3.20 -7.34
N MET A 197 -2.66 2.61 -7.75
CA MET A 197 -3.35 2.98 -8.99
C MET A 197 -3.76 4.46 -8.99
N ILE A 198 -4.27 4.99 -7.87
CA ILE A 198 -4.63 6.42 -7.78
C ILE A 198 -3.40 7.31 -7.93
N HIS A 199 -2.28 6.95 -7.32
CA HIS A 199 -1.03 7.68 -7.51
C HIS A 199 -0.54 7.66 -8.96
N LEU A 200 -0.63 6.51 -9.64
CA LEU A 200 -0.32 6.40 -11.06
C LEU A 200 -1.25 7.28 -11.92
N GLN A 201 -2.56 7.28 -11.64
CA GLN A 201 -3.53 8.16 -12.32
C GLN A 201 -3.18 9.64 -12.12
N ASN A 202 -2.87 10.06 -10.89
CA ASN A 202 -2.51 11.46 -10.59
C ASN A 202 -1.18 11.88 -11.22
N LYS A 203 -0.29 10.94 -11.52
CA LYS A 203 0.93 11.17 -12.34
C LYS A 203 0.64 11.23 -13.84
N GLY A 204 -0.61 10.99 -14.23
CA GLY A 204 -1.06 10.99 -15.61
C GLY A 204 -0.77 9.69 -16.35
N GLU A 205 -0.46 8.58 -15.68
CA GLU A 205 -0.32 7.29 -16.37
C GLU A 205 -1.61 6.93 -17.12
N ARG A 206 -1.46 6.34 -18.32
CA ARG A 206 -2.62 6.04 -19.16
C ARG A 206 -3.47 4.97 -18.48
N LEU A 207 -4.78 5.18 -18.47
CA LEU A 207 -5.70 4.26 -17.80
C LEU A 207 -5.55 2.82 -18.32
N GLN A 208 -5.37 2.63 -19.63
CA GLN A 208 -5.09 1.31 -20.23
C GLN A 208 -3.84 0.62 -19.66
N ASP A 209 -2.77 1.36 -19.40
CA ASP A 209 -1.51 0.80 -18.88
C ASP A 209 -1.65 0.41 -17.41
N ILE A 210 -2.42 1.18 -16.63
CA ILE A 210 -2.77 0.85 -15.24
C ILE A 210 -3.66 -0.40 -15.20
N ILE A 211 -4.66 -0.48 -16.08
CA ILE A 211 -5.57 -1.64 -16.15
C ILE A 211 -4.81 -2.90 -16.52
N TYR A 212 -3.94 -2.87 -17.53
CA TYR A 212 -3.15 -4.07 -17.85
C TYR A 212 -2.15 -4.38 -16.72
N GLY A 213 -1.52 -3.35 -16.14
CA GLY A 213 -0.65 -3.47 -14.97
C GLY A 213 -1.30 -4.17 -13.77
N LEU A 214 -2.59 -3.90 -13.51
CA LEU A 214 -3.37 -4.58 -12.48
C LEU A 214 -3.45 -6.10 -12.72
N HIS A 215 -3.72 -6.55 -13.95
CA HIS A 215 -3.84 -7.97 -14.26
C HIS A 215 -2.48 -8.68 -14.22
N VAL A 216 -1.41 -8.01 -14.68
CA VAL A 216 -0.04 -8.53 -14.58
C VAL A 216 0.39 -8.62 -13.11
N GLY A 217 0.11 -7.60 -12.29
CA GLY A 217 0.37 -7.64 -10.86
C GLY A 217 -0.45 -8.72 -10.15
N ASN A 218 -1.70 -8.94 -10.56
CA ASN A 218 -2.56 -10.00 -10.04
C ASN A 218 -2.00 -11.40 -10.37
N ALA A 219 -1.52 -11.62 -11.59
CA ALA A 219 -0.83 -12.85 -11.97
C ALA A 219 0.47 -13.04 -11.18
N ARG A 220 1.27 -11.98 -10.98
CA ARG A 220 2.47 -12.01 -10.12
C ARG A 220 2.14 -12.43 -8.69
N ASN A 221 1.07 -11.89 -8.12
CA ASN A 221 0.61 -12.26 -6.78
C ASN A 221 0.19 -13.74 -6.72
N TYR A 222 -0.47 -14.26 -7.75
CA TYR A 222 -0.78 -15.69 -7.86
C TYR A 222 0.49 -16.55 -7.89
N MET A 223 1.49 -16.14 -8.69
CA MET A 223 2.77 -16.84 -8.77
C MET A 223 3.48 -16.90 -7.41
N SER A 224 3.54 -15.79 -6.67
CA SER A 224 4.23 -15.77 -5.37
C SER A 224 3.47 -16.52 -4.28
N THR A 225 2.14 -16.35 -4.20
CA THR A 225 1.34 -16.83 -3.06
C THR A 225 0.75 -18.23 -3.23
N ILE A 226 0.43 -18.63 -4.47
CA ILE A 226 -0.25 -19.91 -4.75
C ILE A 226 0.71 -20.93 -5.38
N VAL A 227 1.46 -20.52 -6.42
CA VAL A 227 2.43 -21.39 -7.10
C VAL A 227 3.70 -21.55 -6.28
N SER A 228 4.20 -20.45 -5.71
CA SER A 228 5.42 -20.39 -4.91
C SER A 228 6.63 -20.95 -5.67
N ASN A 229 7.26 -22.04 -5.22
CA ASN A 229 8.44 -22.63 -5.85
C ASN A 229 8.13 -23.81 -6.78
N ARG A 230 6.86 -24.01 -7.13
CA ARG A 230 6.42 -25.18 -7.93
C ARG A 230 6.55 -24.93 -9.42
N THR A 231 6.97 -25.96 -10.13
CA THR A 231 6.88 -26.00 -11.59
C THR A 231 5.49 -26.46 -11.99
N LEU A 232 4.82 -25.69 -12.85
CA LEU A 232 3.52 -26.07 -13.41
C LEU A 232 3.75 -26.86 -14.70
N GLU A 233 3.01 -27.95 -14.87
CA GLU A 233 3.13 -28.84 -16.04
C GLU A 233 1.96 -28.67 -16.99
N ASN A 234 2.25 -28.69 -18.29
CA ASN A 234 1.23 -28.74 -19.35
C ASN A 234 0.61 -30.15 -19.45
N PRO A 235 -0.69 -30.25 -19.82
CA PRO A 235 -1.63 -29.16 -20.11
C PRO A 235 -2.11 -28.42 -18.85
N ILE A 236 -2.07 -27.09 -18.88
CA ILE A 236 -2.57 -26.21 -17.82
C ILE A 236 -3.96 -25.70 -18.21
N LEU A 237 -4.98 -25.99 -17.40
CA LEU A 237 -6.33 -25.44 -17.52
C LEU A 237 -6.48 -24.21 -16.62
N PHE A 238 -7.11 -23.15 -17.14
CA PHE A 238 -7.54 -21.99 -16.37
C PHE A 238 -9.07 -21.92 -16.31
N VAL A 239 -9.62 -22.03 -15.10
CA VAL A 239 -11.06 -22.15 -14.81
C VAL A 239 -11.50 -21.15 -13.75
N GLY A 240 -12.82 -21.06 -13.53
CA GLY A 240 -13.45 -20.09 -12.62
C GLY A 240 -13.81 -18.78 -13.31
N GLY A 241 -14.57 -17.92 -12.62
CA GLY A 241 -15.13 -16.69 -13.20
C GLY A 241 -14.10 -15.74 -13.81
N LEU A 242 -12.87 -15.70 -13.28
CA LEU A 242 -11.83 -14.81 -13.79
C LEU A 242 -11.20 -15.29 -15.11
N SER A 243 -11.40 -16.56 -15.48
CA SER A 243 -10.97 -17.08 -16.78
C SER A 243 -11.72 -16.46 -17.97
N LEU A 244 -12.89 -15.84 -17.74
CA LEU A 244 -13.62 -15.04 -18.73
C LEU A 244 -12.92 -13.71 -19.05
N ASN A 245 -11.99 -13.26 -18.21
CA ASN A 245 -11.29 -12.00 -18.39
C ASN A 245 -10.06 -12.18 -19.29
N GLU A 246 -10.16 -11.73 -20.53
CA GLU A 246 -9.09 -11.85 -21.53
C GLU A 246 -7.76 -11.21 -21.10
N LEU A 247 -7.79 -10.11 -20.33
CA LEU A 247 -6.57 -9.51 -19.80
C LEU A 247 -5.89 -10.39 -18.76
N GLN A 248 -6.67 -11.05 -17.90
CA GLN A 248 -6.11 -11.99 -16.94
C GLN A 248 -5.53 -13.21 -17.66
N VAL A 249 -6.23 -13.74 -18.67
CA VAL A 249 -5.73 -14.83 -19.51
C VAL A 249 -4.42 -14.42 -20.21
N ARG A 250 -4.36 -13.21 -20.77
CA ARG A 250 -3.15 -12.64 -21.39
C ARG A 250 -2.00 -12.51 -20.38
N ALA A 251 -2.29 -12.08 -19.15
CA ALA A 251 -1.29 -11.96 -18.10
C ALA A 251 -0.72 -13.34 -17.71
N PHE A 252 -1.55 -14.38 -17.57
CA PHE A 252 -1.06 -15.73 -17.32
C PHE A 252 -0.33 -16.34 -18.50
N ARG A 253 -0.75 -16.06 -19.74
CA ARG A 253 -0.05 -16.53 -20.95
C ARG A 253 1.37 -15.99 -21.09
N ALA A 254 1.68 -14.87 -20.44
CA ALA A 254 3.06 -14.39 -20.35
C ALA A 254 3.96 -15.33 -19.53
N TYR A 255 3.39 -16.07 -18.57
CA TYR A 255 4.08 -17.13 -17.81
C TYR A 255 3.92 -18.51 -18.48
N PHE A 256 2.73 -18.80 -19.00
CA PHE A 256 2.33 -20.11 -19.52
C PHE A 256 1.74 -19.97 -20.94
N PRO A 257 2.55 -19.92 -22.00
CA PRO A 257 2.06 -19.69 -23.37
C PRO A 257 1.01 -20.70 -23.86
N GLU A 258 1.06 -21.93 -23.36
CA GLU A 258 0.15 -23.04 -23.71
C GLU A 258 -1.12 -23.12 -22.83
N LEU A 259 -1.38 -22.11 -21.98
CA LEU A 259 -2.55 -22.08 -21.10
C LEU A 259 -3.87 -22.23 -21.87
N LEU A 260 -4.68 -23.20 -21.44
CA LEU A 260 -5.98 -23.53 -22.02
C LEU A 260 -7.11 -23.00 -21.14
N VAL A 261 -8.11 -22.38 -21.75
CA VAL A 261 -9.38 -22.00 -21.10
C VAL A 261 -10.48 -22.84 -21.74
N PRO A 262 -11.09 -23.80 -21.01
CA PRO A 262 -12.13 -24.66 -21.59
C PRO A 262 -13.44 -23.87 -21.84
N PRO A 263 -14.34 -24.34 -22.71
CA PRO A 263 -15.61 -23.65 -22.97
C PRO A 263 -16.47 -23.51 -21.70
N GLN A 264 -16.55 -24.56 -20.87
CA GLN A 264 -17.31 -24.60 -19.61
C GLN A 264 -16.50 -24.05 -18.40
N ASN A 265 -15.56 -23.13 -18.64
CA ASN A 265 -14.60 -22.67 -17.64
C ASN A 265 -15.21 -22.19 -16.31
N THR A 266 -16.42 -21.61 -16.32
CA THR A 266 -17.08 -21.12 -15.10
C THR A 266 -17.89 -22.18 -14.37
N SER A 267 -18.24 -23.28 -15.04
CA SER A 267 -19.16 -24.30 -14.51
C SER A 267 -18.47 -25.61 -14.17
N VAL A 268 -17.14 -25.64 -14.13
CA VAL A 268 -16.34 -26.85 -13.89
C VAL A 268 -16.68 -27.52 -12.55
N GLY A 269 -16.87 -26.73 -11.48
CA GLY A 269 -17.31 -27.26 -10.18
C GLY A 269 -18.70 -27.91 -10.27
N ALA A 270 -19.66 -27.24 -10.92
CA ALA A 270 -21.00 -27.76 -11.14
C ALA A 270 -20.98 -29.06 -11.97
N LEU A 271 -20.14 -29.15 -12.99
CA LEU A 271 -19.94 -30.38 -13.77
C LEU A 271 -19.44 -31.53 -12.89
N GLY A 272 -18.39 -31.30 -12.10
CA GLY A 272 -17.81 -32.36 -11.29
C GLY A 272 -18.72 -32.86 -10.19
N VAL A 273 -19.51 -32.00 -9.53
CA VAL A 273 -20.48 -32.45 -8.51
C VAL A 273 -21.64 -33.24 -9.14
N ALA A 274 -22.04 -32.90 -10.38
CA ALA A 274 -23.03 -33.68 -11.13
C ALA A 274 -22.48 -35.07 -11.50
N LEU A 275 -21.23 -35.13 -11.99
CA LEU A 275 -20.54 -36.37 -12.32
C LEU A 275 -20.38 -37.26 -11.08
N HIS A 276 -20.03 -36.67 -9.94
CA HIS A 276 -19.86 -37.41 -8.70
C HIS A 276 -21.19 -37.99 -8.20
N ALA A 277 -22.27 -37.20 -8.25
CA ALA A 277 -23.60 -37.67 -7.89
C ALA A 277 -24.07 -38.83 -8.79
N LEU A 278 -23.78 -38.79 -10.09
CA LEU A 278 -24.03 -39.90 -11.01
C LEU A 278 -23.21 -41.15 -10.65
N ASP A 279 -21.91 -41.00 -10.41
CA ASP A 279 -21.00 -42.11 -10.11
C ASP A 279 -21.33 -42.78 -8.77
N MET A 280 -21.83 -42.01 -7.79
CA MET A 280 -22.32 -42.52 -6.51
C MET A 280 -23.75 -43.08 -6.56
N GLY A 281 -24.47 -42.94 -7.67
CA GLY A 281 -25.87 -43.36 -7.78
C GLY A 281 -26.81 -42.59 -6.87
N ILE A 282 -26.54 -41.30 -6.63
CA ILE A 282 -27.39 -40.44 -5.80
C ILE A 282 -28.75 -40.24 -6.45
N GLU A 283 -29.82 -40.37 -5.66
CA GLU A 283 -31.17 -39.99 -6.04
C GLU A 283 -31.78 -39.14 -4.93
N ASN A 284 -32.28 -37.95 -5.26
CA ASN A 284 -32.89 -37.05 -4.27
C ASN A 284 -34.00 -36.17 -4.86
N ARG A 285 -34.77 -35.54 -3.95
CA ARG A 285 -35.79 -34.54 -4.27
C ARG A 285 -35.62 -33.40 -3.27
N LEU A 286 -35.53 -32.18 -3.77
CA LEU A 286 -35.31 -31.02 -2.93
C LEU A 286 -36.59 -30.55 -2.24
N ASP A 287 -36.50 -30.25 -0.94
CA ASP A 287 -37.51 -29.48 -0.22
C ASP A 287 -37.28 -27.98 -0.46
N LEU A 288 -38.07 -27.42 -1.39
CA LEU A 288 -38.00 -26.00 -1.75
C LEU A 288 -38.62 -25.07 -0.68
N GLU A 289 -39.44 -25.59 0.24
CA GLU A 289 -40.00 -24.78 1.33
C GLU A 289 -39.00 -24.60 2.47
N ALA A 290 -38.21 -25.62 2.79
CA ALA A 290 -37.10 -25.53 3.74
C ALA A 290 -36.02 -24.53 3.31
N LEU A 291 -35.86 -24.31 2.00
CA LEU A 291 -34.98 -23.26 1.46
C LEU A 291 -35.50 -21.83 1.70
N ARG A 292 -36.81 -21.65 1.92
CA ARG A 292 -37.45 -20.35 2.19
C ARG A 292 -37.49 -19.98 3.68
N SER A 293 -37.62 -20.95 4.58
CA SER A 293 -37.94 -20.70 6.01
C SER A 293 -36.74 -20.41 6.92
N GLY A 294 -35.51 -20.72 6.51
CA GLY A 294 -34.30 -20.71 7.35
C GLY A 294 -33.63 -19.34 7.62
N GLU A 295 -34.28 -18.21 7.31
CA GLU A 295 -33.68 -16.87 7.51
C GLU A 295 -33.78 -16.35 8.96
N THR A 296 -34.51 -17.02 9.86
CA THR A 296 -34.97 -16.42 11.12
C THR A 296 -34.32 -16.92 12.42
N SER A 297 -33.50 -17.99 12.44
CA SER A 297 -33.07 -18.60 13.71
C SER A 297 -31.69 -18.18 14.27
N ASP A 298 -30.87 -17.38 13.56
CA ASP A 298 -29.47 -17.09 13.94
C ASP A 298 -29.26 -15.74 14.65
N GLN A 299 -30.32 -14.98 14.94
CA GLN A 299 -30.22 -13.60 15.45
C GLN A 299 -29.78 -13.48 16.93
N GLU A 300 -29.87 -14.54 17.75
CA GLU A 300 -29.78 -14.42 19.22
C GLU A 300 -28.37 -14.25 19.83
N LYS A 301 -27.29 -14.20 19.04
CA LYS A 301 -25.89 -14.10 19.56
C LYS A 301 -25.04 -12.99 18.94
N LEU A 302 -25.64 -11.86 18.53
CA LEU A 302 -24.90 -10.78 17.90
C LEU A 302 -24.40 -9.73 18.91
N PRO A 303 -23.11 -9.33 18.86
CA PRO A 303 -22.62 -8.25 19.69
C PRO A 303 -23.17 -6.90 19.19
N ILE A 304 -23.86 -6.17 20.07
CA ILE A 304 -24.49 -4.87 19.73
C ILE A 304 -23.72 -3.68 20.35
N ALA A 305 -23.81 -2.53 19.70
CA ALA A 305 -23.30 -1.23 20.17
C ALA A 305 -24.47 -0.29 20.57
N PRO A 306 -24.19 0.82 21.27
CA PRO A 306 -25.21 1.82 21.58
C PRO A 306 -25.86 2.42 20.34
N LYS A 307 -27.04 3.02 20.52
CA LYS A 307 -27.74 3.75 19.46
C LYS A 307 -26.99 5.02 19.08
N LEU A 308 -26.89 5.30 17.78
CA LEU A 308 -26.23 6.49 17.24
C LEU A 308 -27.09 7.74 17.44
N GLU A 309 -26.64 8.65 18.29
CA GLU A 309 -27.29 9.95 18.54
C GLU A 309 -26.24 11.06 18.68
N ILE A 310 -26.57 12.27 18.23
CA ILE A 310 -25.76 13.48 18.46
C ILE A 310 -26.40 14.27 19.60
N LYS A 311 -25.69 14.44 20.71
CA LYS A 311 -26.18 15.09 21.94
C LYS A 311 -25.45 16.41 22.22
N GLU A 312 -24.13 16.42 22.06
CA GLU A 312 -23.26 17.56 22.38
C GLU A 312 -22.72 18.27 21.14
N THR A 313 -22.45 17.53 20.06
CA THR A 313 -21.88 18.12 18.83
C THR A 313 -22.91 18.99 18.12
N ARG A 314 -22.59 20.27 17.91
CA ARG A 314 -23.40 21.13 17.04
C ARG A 314 -23.10 20.83 15.57
N PHE A 315 -23.99 20.10 14.91
CA PHE A 315 -23.88 19.78 13.49
C PHE A 315 -24.54 20.87 12.62
N PRO A 316 -23.84 21.47 11.63
CA PRO A 316 -24.46 22.40 10.70
C PRO A 316 -25.43 21.68 9.74
N GLU A 317 -26.72 22.03 9.79
CA GLU A 317 -27.77 21.42 8.95
C GLU A 317 -27.64 21.80 7.46
N ASP A 318 -27.15 23.01 7.19
CA ASP A 318 -26.86 23.52 5.87
C ASP A 318 -25.37 23.84 5.71
N ASN A 319 -24.98 24.04 4.45
CA ASN A 319 -23.62 24.44 4.09
C ASN A 319 -23.61 25.66 3.16
N GLU A 320 -24.66 26.49 3.25
CA GLU A 320 -24.89 27.66 2.40
C GLU A 320 -23.91 28.79 2.73
N LEU A 321 -23.44 29.46 1.68
CA LEU A 321 -22.58 30.64 1.81
C LEU A 321 -23.42 31.89 2.09
N PRO A 322 -22.88 32.86 2.84
CA PRO A 322 -23.54 34.15 3.01
C PRO A 322 -23.69 34.85 1.65
N ARG A 323 -24.83 35.53 1.43
CA ARG A 323 -25.04 36.36 0.23
C ARG A 323 -24.15 37.60 0.32
N VAL A 324 -23.16 37.69 -0.56
CA VAL A 324 -22.27 38.85 -0.66
C VAL A 324 -22.77 39.80 -1.75
N ALA A 325 -22.97 41.07 -1.39
CA ALA A 325 -23.24 42.13 -2.36
C ALA A 325 -21.90 42.65 -2.91
N PHE A 326 -21.74 42.60 -4.23
CA PHE A 326 -20.54 43.11 -4.90
C PHE A 326 -20.74 44.59 -5.22
N SER A 327 -19.94 45.48 -4.62
CA SER A 327 -19.93 46.91 -4.93
C SER A 327 -18.91 47.30 -6.02
N GLY A 328 -18.20 46.31 -6.59
CA GLY A 328 -17.14 46.47 -7.59
C GLY A 328 -16.32 45.19 -7.75
N LYS A 329 -15.16 45.26 -8.44
CA LYS A 329 -14.18 44.17 -8.48
C LYS A 329 -13.64 43.93 -7.07
N THR A 330 -14.08 42.83 -6.45
CA THR A 330 -13.74 42.49 -5.07
C THR A 330 -12.40 41.72 -5.05
N PRO A 331 -11.39 42.17 -4.29
CA PRO A 331 -10.13 41.45 -4.15
C PRO A 331 -10.32 40.13 -3.41
N VAL A 332 -9.78 39.05 -3.98
CA VAL A 332 -9.93 37.69 -3.45
C VAL A 332 -8.67 36.86 -3.62
N TYR A 333 -8.57 35.81 -2.82
CA TYR A 333 -7.51 34.81 -2.86
C TYR A 333 -8.14 33.45 -3.16
N LEU A 334 -7.53 32.71 -4.06
CA LEU A 334 -8.02 31.40 -4.46
C LEU A 334 -7.15 30.32 -3.83
N GLY A 335 -7.75 29.55 -2.92
CA GLY A 335 -7.16 28.32 -2.42
C GLY A 335 -7.70 27.13 -3.19
N ILE A 336 -6.84 26.20 -3.60
CA ILE A 336 -7.23 24.95 -4.26
C ILE A 336 -6.61 23.78 -3.51
N ASP A 337 -7.44 22.86 -3.04
CA ASP A 337 -7.03 21.60 -2.41
C ASP A 337 -7.23 20.46 -3.41
N ILE A 338 -6.11 19.95 -3.93
CA ILE A 338 -6.06 18.90 -4.94
C ILE A 338 -5.79 17.57 -4.24
N GLY A 339 -6.82 17.01 -3.64
CA GLY A 339 -6.79 15.69 -3.04
C GLY A 339 -6.75 14.57 -4.09
N SER A 340 -6.35 13.38 -3.64
CA SER A 340 -6.24 12.19 -4.49
C SER A 340 -7.60 11.71 -5.05
N THR A 341 -8.67 11.94 -4.28
CA THR A 341 -10.04 11.56 -4.64
C THR A 341 -10.89 12.77 -5.07
N THR A 342 -10.63 13.93 -4.49
CA THR A 342 -11.45 15.15 -4.69
C THR A 342 -10.60 16.39 -4.83
N THR A 343 -10.99 17.28 -5.75
CA THR A 343 -10.43 18.62 -5.90
C THR A 343 -11.46 19.63 -5.38
N LYS A 344 -10.99 20.58 -4.56
CA LYS A 344 -11.83 21.64 -4.01
C LYS A 344 -11.20 23.00 -4.21
N TYR A 345 -12.02 24.05 -4.27
CA TYR A 345 -11.54 25.41 -4.10
C TYR A 345 -12.36 26.18 -3.06
N ALA A 346 -11.72 27.19 -2.48
CA ALA A 346 -12.34 28.24 -1.69
C ALA A 346 -11.86 29.59 -2.22
N LEU A 347 -12.81 30.48 -2.54
CA LEU A 347 -12.55 31.86 -2.91
C LEU A 347 -12.78 32.74 -1.69
N VAL A 348 -11.73 33.41 -1.24
CA VAL A 348 -11.64 34.04 0.08
C VAL A 348 -11.36 35.53 -0.05
N THR A 349 -12.12 36.38 0.63
CA THR A 349 -11.89 37.84 0.66
C THR A 349 -10.71 38.20 1.57
N GLU A 350 -10.27 39.47 1.53
CA GLU A 350 -9.29 40.01 2.48
C GLU A 350 -9.71 39.84 3.95
N ASP A 351 -11.01 39.95 4.24
CA ASP A 351 -11.60 39.70 5.57
C ASP A 351 -11.78 38.20 5.91
N ARG A 352 -11.15 37.32 5.14
CA ARG A 352 -11.14 35.87 5.33
C ARG A 352 -12.53 35.22 5.29
N GLN A 353 -13.46 35.79 4.54
CA GLN A 353 -14.77 35.20 4.30
C GLN A 353 -14.76 34.36 3.01
N ILE A 354 -15.36 33.17 3.07
CA ILE A 354 -15.57 32.35 1.88
C ILE A 354 -16.78 32.89 1.13
N ILE A 355 -16.60 33.29 -0.14
CA ILE A 355 -17.66 33.87 -0.97
C ILE A 355 -18.08 32.97 -2.12
N ASP A 356 -17.23 32.02 -2.49
CA ASP A 356 -17.54 30.95 -3.42
C ASP A 356 -16.69 29.73 -3.10
N LYS A 357 -17.22 28.54 -3.38
CA LYS A 357 -16.51 27.28 -3.16
C LYS A 357 -17.07 26.18 -4.04
N HIS A 358 -16.26 25.16 -4.26
CA HIS A 358 -16.76 23.93 -4.84
C HIS A 358 -15.97 22.72 -4.38
N TYR A 359 -16.66 21.59 -4.33
CA TYR A 359 -16.10 20.28 -4.05
C TYR A 359 -16.48 19.34 -5.20
N VAL A 360 -15.50 18.72 -5.86
CA VAL A 360 -15.73 17.76 -6.96
C VAL A 360 -14.77 16.58 -6.88
N HIS A 361 -15.09 15.48 -7.55
CA HIS A 361 -14.17 14.35 -7.70
C HIS A 361 -13.02 14.69 -8.65
N THR A 362 -11.78 14.34 -8.26
CA THR A 362 -10.58 14.55 -9.08
C THR A 362 -10.56 13.64 -10.31
N GLN A 363 -11.18 12.45 -10.20
CA GLN A 363 -11.27 11.44 -11.28
C GLN A 363 -9.92 11.07 -11.92
N GLY A 364 -8.81 11.21 -11.19
CA GLY A 364 -7.45 11.01 -11.73
C GLY A 364 -7.02 12.06 -12.75
N LYS A 365 -7.75 13.18 -12.87
CA LYS A 365 -7.57 14.24 -13.87
C LYS A 365 -7.40 15.60 -13.19
N PRO A 366 -6.36 15.80 -12.35
CA PRO A 366 -6.25 16.97 -11.48
C PRO A 366 -6.24 18.30 -12.23
N ILE A 367 -5.55 18.42 -13.37
CA ILE A 367 -5.54 19.66 -14.15
C ILE A 367 -6.90 19.90 -14.84
N GLU A 368 -7.44 18.93 -15.58
CA GLU A 368 -8.72 19.09 -16.29
C GLU A 368 -9.86 19.46 -15.32
N VAL A 369 -9.90 18.82 -14.15
CA VAL A 369 -10.87 19.15 -13.10
C VAL A 369 -10.64 20.56 -12.58
N THR A 370 -9.39 20.97 -12.37
CA THR A 370 -9.07 22.35 -11.99
C THR A 370 -9.53 23.35 -13.06
N GLN A 371 -9.30 23.08 -14.35
CA GLN A 371 -9.78 23.94 -15.44
C GLN A 371 -11.30 24.11 -15.42
N LYS A 372 -12.05 23.02 -15.19
CA LYS A 372 -13.52 23.08 -15.03
C LYS A 372 -13.93 23.96 -13.85
N LEU A 373 -13.22 23.87 -12.73
CA LEU A 373 -13.47 24.70 -11.55
C LEU A 373 -13.15 26.18 -11.81
N LEU A 374 -12.03 26.47 -12.48
CA LEU A 374 -11.68 27.83 -12.87
C LEU A 374 -12.69 28.42 -13.86
N LYS A 375 -13.15 27.62 -14.83
CA LYS A 375 -14.21 28.03 -15.76
C LYS A 375 -15.49 28.35 -15.01
N ARG A 376 -15.87 27.57 -14.00
CA ARG A 376 -17.02 27.89 -13.14
C ARG A 376 -16.86 29.23 -12.43
N ILE A 377 -15.67 29.54 -11.90
CA ILE A 377 -15.39 30.85 -11.28
C ILE A 377 -15.54 31.96 -12.32
N SER A 378 -14.99 31.77 -13.53
CA SER A 378 -15.09 32.73 -14.63
C SER A 378 -16.54 32.96 -15.07
N ASP A 379 -17.33 31.90 -15.26
CA ASP A 379 -18.72 31.98 -15.70
C ASP A 379 -19.63 32.52 -14.58
N GLY A 380 -19.34 32.13 -13.34
CA GLY A 380 -20.16 32.42 -12.16
C GLY A 380 -19.88 33.78 -11.55
N MET A 381 -18.61 34.17 -11.38
CA MET A 381 -18.20 35.42 -10.73
C MET A 381 -17.62 36.44 -11.73
N GLY A 382 -16.95 35.96 -12.80
CA GLY A 382 -16.46 36.79 -13.91
C GLY A 382 -15.67 38.01 -13.45
N ASP A 383 -15.98 39.17 -14.04
CA ASP A 383 -15.38 40.47 -13.71
C ASP A 383 -15.76 41.04 -12.33
N ARG A 384 -16.49 40.31 -11.48
CA ARG A 384 -16.85 40.81 -10.14
C ARG A 384 -15.76 40.59 -9.11
N VAL A 385 -14.76 39.76 -9.41
CA VAL A 385 -13.67 39.42 -8.49
C VAL A 385 -12.31 39.64 -9.15
N GLU A 386 -11.32 40.01 -8.34
CA GLU A 386 -9.93 40.14 -8.73
C GLU A 386 -9.08 39.17 -7.90
N ILE A 387 -8.48 38.17 -8.55
CA ILE A 387 -7.65 37.17 -7.86
C ILE A 387 -6.27 37.75 -7.60
N LEU A 388 -6.02 38.15 -6.34
CA LEU A 388 -4.73 38.70 -5.88
C LEU A 388 -3.66 37.63 -5.66
N GLY A 389 -4.06 36.35 -5.61
CA GLY A 389 -3.11 35.25 -5.58
C GLY A 389 -3.78 33.88 -5.50
N VAL A 390 -3.00 32.85 -5.87
CA VAL A 390 -3.43 31.45 -5.87
C VAL A 390 -2.53 30.58 -5.00
N ALA A 391 -3.16 29.81 -4.10
CA ALA A 391 -2.50 28.81 -3.27
C ALA A 391 -2.98 27.40 -3.65
N THR A 392 -2.07 26.43 -3.64
CA THR A 392 -2.40 25.02 -3.88
C THR A 392 -1.96 24.14 -2.71
N THR A 393 -2.79 23.16 -2.36
CA THR A 393 -2.53 22.16 -1.33
C THR A 393 -3.07 20.78 -1.72
N GLY A 394 -2.91 19.77 -0.86
CA GLY A 394 -3.28 18.38 -1.14
C GLY A 394 -2.20 17.62 -1.93
N SER A 395 -2.49 16.35 -2.25
CA SER A 395 -1.56 15.44 -2.92
C SER A 395 -1.15 15.85 -4.35
N GLY A 396 -2.02 16.58 -5.08
CA GLY A 396 -1.78 17.08 -6.43
C GLY A 396 -1.34 18.55 -6.48
N ARG A 397 -0.90 19.12 -5.35
CA ARG A 397 -0.54 20.55 -5.22
C ARG A 397 0.57 20.99 -6.17
N ASN A 398 1.63 20.20 -6.32
CA ASN A 398 2.78 20.58 -7.16
C ASN A 398 2.38 20.61 -8.63
N VAL A 399 1.64 19.59 -9.04
CA VAL A 399 1.04 19.39 -10.35
C VAL A 399 0.20 20.61 -10.77
N VAL A 400 -0.81 20.96 -9.97
CA VAL A 400 -1.69 22.08 -10.28
C VAL A 400 -1.01 23.43 -10.00
N GLY A 401 -0.12 23.50 -9.01
CA GLY A 401 0.64 24.69 -8.68
C GLY A 401 1.57 25.12 -9.80
N ASP A 402 2.28 24.21 -10.45
CA ASP A 402 3.10 24.52 -11.63
C ASP A 402 2.25 24.97 -12.81
N PHE A 403 1.17 24.23 -13.07
CA PHE A 403 0.18 24.53 -14.11
C PHE A 403 -0.39 25.94 -13.98
N LEU A 404 -0.81 26.35 -12.78
CA LEU A 404 -1.37 27.68 -12.50
C LEU A 404 -0.32 28.76 -12.30
N ASN A 405 0.94 28.38 -12.07
CA ASN A 405 1.96 29.27 -11.51
C ASN A 405 1.55 29.83 -10.13
N ALA A 406 1.09 28.95 -9.24
CA ALA A 406 0.62 29.31 -7.91
C ALA A 406 1.68 30.08 -7.10
N ASP A 407 1.22 31.07 -6.35
CA ASP A 407 2.04 31.92 -5.48
C ASP A 407 2.52 31.19 -4.22
N LEU A 408 1.75 30.19 -3.80
CA LEU A 408 2.05 29.34 -2.67
C LEU A 408 1.65 27.89 -2.96
N ILE A 409 2.58 26.97 -2.69
CA ILE A 409 2.33 25.53 -2.70
C ILE A 409 2.71 25.03 -1.30
N ILE A 410 1.72 24.51 -0.55
CA ILE A 410 1.91 24.06 0.83
C ILE A 410 1.26 22.70 1.06
N ASP A 411 1.81 21.93 2.00
CA ASP A 411 1.21 20.66 2.41
C ASP A 411 -0.16 20.85 3.07
N GLU A 412 -0.95 19.79 3.05
CA GLU A 412 -2.34 19.81 3.53
C GLU A 412 -2.45 19.85 5.05
N ILE A 413 -1.45 19.36 5.80
CA ILE A 413 -1.47 19.37 7.27
C ILE A 413 -1.38 20.81 7.75
N THR A 414 -0.44 21.57 7.20
CA THR A 414 -0.29 23.01 7.48
C THR A 414 -1.56 23.78 7.07
N ALA A 415 -2.10 23.52 5.89
CA ALA A 415 -3.31 24.18 5.40
C ALA A 415 -4.53 23.90 6.30
N HIS A 416 -4.78 22.63 6.64
CA HIS A 416 -5.89 22.26 7.53
C HIS A 416 -5.74 22.85 8.93
N ALA A 417 -4.54 22.83 9.51
CA ALA A 417 -4.28 23.41 10.81
C ALA A 417 -4.53 24.92 10.82
N ARG A 418 -4.04 25.64 9.81
CA ARG A 418 -4.26 27.09 9.71
C ARG A 418 -5.74 27.42 9.56
N GLY A 419 -6.45 26.68 8.69
CA GLY A 419 -7.88 26.85 8.49
C GLY A 419 -8.70 26.58 9.75
N ALA A 420 -8.33 25.55 10.52
CA ALA A 420 -8.98 25.24 11.79
C ALA A 420 -8.81 26.36 12.82
N VAL A 421 -7.56 26.82 13.04
CA VAL A 421 -7.24 27.91 13.97
C VAL A 421 -7.95 29.22 13.62
N GLU A 422 -8.20 29.46 12.33
CA GLU A 422 -8.97 30.63 11.89
C GLU A 422 -10.45 30.56 12.32
N ILE A 423 -11.01 29.36 12.38
CA ILE A 423 -12.39 29.13 12.81
C ILE A 423 -12.51 29.19 14.33
N ASP A 424 -11.63 28.50 15.05
CA ASP A 424 -11.59 28.52 16.51
C ASP A 424 -10.12 28.39 16.98
N ARG A 425 -9.61 29.46 17.60
CA ARG A 425 -8.23 29.51 18.10
C ARG A 425 -7.95 28.51 19.24
N ALA A 426 -9.00 27.98 19.88
CA ALA A 426 -8.86 27.02 20.97
C ALA A 426 -8.66 25.59 20.47
N ILE A 427 -8.76 25.32 19.16
CA ILE A 427 -8.55 23.97 18.61
C ILE A 427 -7.14 23.50 18.90
N ASP A 428 -7.06 22.32 19.50
CA ASP A 428 -5.81 21.65 19.82
C ASP A 428 -5.63 20.32 19.09
N THR A 429 -6.71 19.79 18.49
CA THR A 429 -6.72 18.49 17.84
C THR A 429 -7.61 18.51 16.61
N ILE A 430 -7.09 18.01 15.49
CA ILE A 430 -7.86 17.77 14.27
C ILE A 430 -7.91 16.28 14.00
N PHE A 431 -9.13 15.78 13.83
CA PHE A 431 -9.39 14.51 13.17
C PHE A 431 -9.80 14.78 11.73
N GLU A 432 -9.04 14.29 10.76
CA GLU A 432 -9.37 14.39 9.34
C GLU A 432 -9.48 12.99 8.75
N ILE A 433 -10.65 12.63 8.22
CA ILE A 433 -10.83 11.39 7.48
C ILE A 433 -11.07 11.76 6.02
N GLY A 434 -10.02 11.63 5.23
CA GLY A 434 -10.03 11.92 3.80
C GLY A 434 -10.61 10.78 2.97
N GLY A 435 -10.43 10.88 1.65
CA GLY A 435 -10.85 9.86 0.69
C GLY A 435 -9.99 8.60 0.73
N GLN A 436 -8.65 8.74 0.76
CA GLN A 436 -7.68 7.64 0.76
C GLN A 436 -6.80 7.59 2.00
N ASP A 437 -6.71 8.71 2.71
CA ASP A 437 -5.89 8.83 3.90
C ASP A 437 -6.71 9.41 5.04
N SER A 438 -6.15 9.31 6.24
CA SER A 438 -6.74 9.83 7.45
C SER A 438 -5.62 10.37 8.31
N LYS A 439 -5.85 11.52 8.91
CA LYS A 439 -4.83 12.31 9.57
C LYS A 439 -5.26 12.68 10.97
N TYR A 440 -4.31 12.63 11.87
CA TYR A 440 -4.36 13.22 13.18
C TYR A 440 -3.41 14.42 13.18
N ILE A 441 -3.85 15.57 13.66
CA ILE A 441 -2.99 16.76 13.80
C ILE A 441 -3.17 17.32 15.20
N SER A 442 -2.06 17.48 15.92
CA SER A 442 -2.01 18.21 17.19
C SER A 442 -1.55 19.64 16.95
N ILE A 443 -2.30 20.59 17.49
CA ILE A 443 -2.04 22.01 17.38
C ILE A 443 -1.64 22.57 18.73
N THR A 444 -0.63 23.43 18.74
CA THR A 444 -0.22 24.20 19.92
C THR A 444 0.22 25.58 19.47
N ASN A 445 -0.23 26.63 20.15
CA ASN A 445 0.06 28.03 19.78
C ASN A 445 -0.23 28.30 18.30
N ALA A 446 -1.42 27.93 17.82
CA ALA A 446 -1.86 28.12 16.43
C ALA A 446 -1.06 27.36 15.35
N ASN A 447 -0.12 26.48 15.74
CA ASN A 447 0.76 25.78 14.81
C ASN A 447 0.71 24.26 14.99
N PRO A 448 0.86 23.46 13.92
CA PRO A 448 1.07 22.01 14.03
C PRO A 448 2.33 21.70 14.85
N LEU A 449 2.17 20.86 15.87
CA LEU A 449 3.26 20.36 16.72
C LEU A 449 3.51 18.86 16.55
N ASP A 450 2.47 18.09 16.26
CA ASP A 450 2.56 16.65 15.99
C ASP A 450 1.51 16.29 14.94
N PHE A 451 1.79 15.25 14.17
CA PHE A 451 0.83 14.68 13.25
C PHE A 451 1.05 13.18 13.09
N ASP A 452 0.01 12.47 12.69
CA ASP A 452 0.15 11.15 12.11
C ASP A 452 -0.82 10.96 10.97
N MET A 453 -0.51 9.99 10.12
CA MET A 453 -1.37 9.56 9.05
C MET A 453 -1.41 8.03 9.02
N ASN A 454 -2.49 7.47 8.50
CA ASN A 454 -2.52 6.05 8.17
C ASN A 454 -1.28 5.69 7.31
N LYS A 455 -0.43 4.79 7.83
CA LYS A 455 0.93 4.57 7.31
C LYS A 455 0.95 4.20 5.83
N VAL A 456 0.15 3.20 5.45
CA VAL A 456 0.13 2.65 4.09
C VAL A 456 -1.28 2.23 3.61
N CYS A 457 -2.21 2.01 4.55
CA CYS A 457 -3.50 1.39 4.26
C CYS A 457 -4.65 2.42 4.33
N ALA A 458 -5.43 2.56 3.24
CA ALA A 458 -6.65 3.39 3.16
C ALA A 458 -7.87 2.78 3.89
N ALA A 459 -7.67 1.84 4.82
CA ALA A 459 -8.76 1.28 5.60
C ALA A 459 -9.37 2.33 6.54
N GLY A 460 -10.70 2.30 6.69
CA GLY A 460 -11.43 3.26 7.53
C GLY A 460 -11.58 4.67 6.91
N THR A 461 -11.34 4.85 5.61
CA THR A 461 -11.41 6.15 4.94
C THR A 461 -12.78 6.43 4.29
N GLY A 462 -13.02 7.66 3.84
CA GLY A 462 -14.26 8.04 3.18
C GLY A 462 -14.52 7.30 1.86
N SER A 463 -13.48 6.87 1.13
CA SER A 463 -13.70 6.09 -0.09
C SER A 463 -14.23 4.68 0.19
N PHE A 464 -13.89 4.11 1.35
CA PHE A 464 -14.41 2.83 1.80
C PHE A 464 -15.90 2.92 2.14
N LEU A 465 -16.30 3.96 2.88
CA LEU A 465 -17.72 4.26 3.14
C LEU A 465 -18.53 4.35 1.85
N HIS A 466 -18.01 5.10 0.88
CA HIS A 466 -18.68 5.31 -0.39
C HIS A 466 -18.78 4.01 -1.21
N GLU A 467 -17.75 3.17 -1.19
CA GLU A 467 -17.72 1.87 -1.87
C GLU A 467 -18.76 0.91 -1.30
N LEU A 468 -18.80 0.76 0.03
CA LEU A 468 -19.80 -0.09 0.69
C LEU A 468 -21.22 0.44 0.52
N ALA A 469 -21.42 1.76 0.65
CA ALA A 469 -22.73 2.38 0.40
C ALA A 469 -23.22 2.03 -1.02
N ASN A 470 -22.39 2.21 -2.04
CA ASN A 470 -22.74 1.86 -3.42
C ASN A 470 -23.06 0.37 -3.59
N LYS A 471 -22.30 -0.52 -2.96
CA LYS A 471 -22.51 -1.98 -3.04
C LYS A 471 -23.87 -2.39 -2.46
N HIS A 472 -24.33 -1.70 -1.43
CA HIS A 472 -25.65 -1.92 -0.82
C HIS A 472 -26.76 -1.05 -1.43
N GLY A 473 -26.49 -0.37 -2.56
CA GLY A 473 -27.48 0.49 -3.22
C GLY A 473 -27.89 1.70 -2.40
N ILE A 474 -27.02 2.19 -1.51
CA ILE A 474 -27.25 3.33 -0.63
C ILE A 474 -26.57 4.56 -1.20
N ASN A 475 -27.30 5.67 -1.32
CA ASN A 475 -26.68 6.96 -1.56
C ASN A 475 -25.91 7.42 -0.32
N ILE A 476 -24.59 7.59 -0.46
CA ILE A 476 -23.73 8.07 0.63
C ILE A 476 -24.16 9.46 1.13
N VAL A 477 -24.73 10.30 0.25
CA VAL A 477 -25.23 11.63 0.57
C VAL A 477 -26.71 11.54 0.96
N GLY A 478 -27.02 11.93 2.19
CA GLY A 478 -28.39 12.04 2.68
C GLY A 478 -29.02 10.72 3.14
N GLU A 479 -29.00 9.65 2.34
CA GLU A 479 -29.66 8.38 2.66
C GLU A 479 -28.90 7.57 3.71
N PHE A 480 -27.58 7.38 3.53
CA PHE A 480 -26.76 6.55 4.44
C PHE A 480 -26.91 6.96 5.91
N GLN A 481 -26.79 8.25 6.21
CA GLN A 481 -26.88 8.73 7.59
C GLN A 481 -28.27 8.51 8.20
N LYS A 482 -29.34 8.56 7.40
CA LYS A 482 -30.70 8.31 7.89
C LYS A 482 -30.87 6.84 8.30
N ILE A 483 -30.33 5.93 7.49
CA ILE A 483 -30.33 4.49 7.77
C ILE A 483 -29.46 4.18 9.00
N ALA A 484 -28.28 4.78 9.10
CA ALA A 484 -27.39 4.59 10.26
C ALA A 484 -28.07 5.03 11.57
N LEU A 485 -28.68 6.22 11.58
CA LEU A 485 -29.34 6.81 12.75
C LEU A 485 -30.67 6.14 13.12
N SER A 486 -31.29 5.39 12.20
CA SER A 486 -32.52 4.64 12.50
C SER A 486 -32.25 3.30 13.19
N SER A 487 -30.99 2.87 13.31
CA SER A 487 -30.65 1.64 14.00
C SER A 487 -30.83 1.77 15.51
N ASP A 488 -31.62 0.87 16.10
CA ASP A 488 -31.78 0.77 17.55
C ASP A 488 -30.74 -0.16 18.20
N ARG A 489 -30.11 -1.04 17.40
CA ARG A 489 -29.16 -2.06 17.88
C ARG A 489 -28.01 -2.29 16.89
N PRO A 490 -27.15 -1.29 16.63
CA PRO A 490 -26.05 -1.43 15.67
C PRO A 490 -25.17 -2.64 15.98
N VAL A 491 -24.80 -3.43 14.96
CA VAL A 491 -23.94 -4.62 15.17
C VAL A 491 -22.47 -4.21 15.30
N LYS A 492 -21.71 -4.84 16.20
CA LYS A 492 -20.26 -4.63 16.30
C LYS A 492 -19.55 -5.42 15.20
N LEU A 493 -18.97 -4.68 14.25
CA LEU A 493 -18.10 -5.23 13.20
C LEU A 493 -16.64 -5.20 13.64
N ALA A 494 -15.79 -6.06 13.06
CA ALA A 494 -14.36 -6.03 13.33
C ALA A 494 -13.68 -4.74 12.82
N GLU A 495 -12.89 -4.09 13.66
CA GLU A 495 -12.20 -2.81 13.37
C GLU A 495 -10.83 -2.95 12.67
N ARG A 496 -10.61 -4.04 11.91
CA ARG A 496 -9.29 -4.40 11.37
C ARG A 496 -8.97 -3.75 10.02
N CYS A 497 -9.44 -4.36 8.94
CA CYS A 497 -9.20 -3.97 7.56
C CYS A 497 -10.56 -3.97 6.83
N THR A 498 -10.68 -3.18 5.78
CA THR A 498 -11.90 -3.05 4.96
C THR A 498 -12.41 -4.39 4.45
N VAL A 499 -11.51 -5.29 4.05
CA VAL A 499 -11.87 -6.63 3.57
C VAL A 499 -12.57 -7.45 4.66
N PHE A 500 -12.11 -7.37 5.91
CA PHE A 500 -12.74 -8.07 7.03
C PHE A 500 -14.04 -7.39 7.46
N MET A 501 -14.09 -6.05 7.47
CA MET A 501 -15.34 -5.32 7.73
C MET A 501 -16.42 -5.68 6.70
N GLU A 502 -16.05 -5.76 5.42
CA GLU A 502 -16.94 -6.19 4.34
C GLU A 502 -17.38 -7.66 4.50
N SER A 503 -16.45 -8.54 4.87
CA SER A 503 -16.77 -9.95 5.14
C SER A 503 -17.77 -10.10 6.29
N ASP A 504 -17.60 -9.32 7.37
CA ASP A 504 -18.54 -9.28 8.48
C ASP A 504 -19.91 -8.75 8.04
N LEU A 505 -19.95 -7.67 7.25
CA LEU A 505 -21.19 -7.13 6.70
C LEU A 505 -21.95 -8.16 5.86
N VAL A 506 -21.25 -8.86 4.96
CA VAL A 506 -21.85 -9.91 4.13
C VAL A 506 -22.33 -11.08 5.00
N SER A 507 -21.50 -11.52 5.95
CA SER A 507 -21.84 -12.63 6.85
C SER A 507 -23.07 -12.32 7.70
N TYR A 508 -23.14 -11.13 8.29
CA TYR A 508 -24.29 -10.71 9.11
C TYR A 508 -25.53 -10.42 8.25
N HIS A 509 -25.38 -9.87 7.05
CA HIS A 509 -26.49 -9.72 6.13
C HIS A 509 -27.10 -11.09 5.75
N GLN A 510 -26.26 -12.09 5.49
CA GLN A 510 -26.70 -13.46 5.21
C GLN A 510 -27.39 -14.14 6.41
N LYS A 511 -27.11 -13.68 7.64
CA LYS A 511 -27.80 -14.13 8.87
C LYS A 511 -29.10 -13.37 9.15
N GLY A 512 -29.55 -12.53 8.21
CA GLY A 512 -30.80 -11.77 8.34
C GLY A 512 -30.70 -10.56 9.25
N VAL A 513 -29.50 -10.01 9.49
CA VAL A 513 -29.35 -8.75 10.25
C VAL A 513 -29.92 -7.58 9.43
N PRO A 514 -30.78 -6.73 10.03
CA PRO A 514 -31.36 -5.57 9.36
C PRO A 514 -30.31 -4.62 8.79
N ARG A 515 -30.64 -3.96 7.68
CA ARG A 515 -29.71 -3.07 6.96
C ARG A 515 -29.28 -1.89 7.83
N GLU A 516 -30.20 -1.32 8.60
CA GLU A 516 -29.95 -0.24 9.55
C GLU A 516 -28.88 -0.61 10.58
N ASP A 517 -28.94 -1.81 11.16
CA ASP A 517 -28.00 -2.27 12.18
C ASP A 517 -26.60 -2.53 11.61
N LEU A 518 -26.53 -3.04 10.38
CA LEU A 518 -25.28 -3.19 9.64
C LEU A 518 -24.62 -1.83 9.36
N ILE A 519 -25.39 -0.86 8.90
CA ILE A 519 -24.89 0.48 8.53
C ILE A 519 -24.52 1.30 9.77
N GLY A 520 -25.28 1.18 10.87
CA GLY A 520 -24.90 1.76 12.16
C GLY A 520 -23.60 1.14 12.69
N GLY A 521 -23.45 -0.18 12.57
CA GLY A 521 -22.23 -0.91 12.93
C GLY A 521 -21.00 -0.45 12.14
N LEU A 522 -21.19 -0.14 10.86
CA LEU A 522 -20.14 0.39 10.00
C LEU A 522 -19.63 1.76 10.46
N CYS A 523 -20.50 2.65 10.95
CA CYS A 523 -20.07 3.93 11.52
C CYS A 523 -19.12 3.73 12.71
N TYR A 524 -19.46 2.84 13.65
CA TYR A 524 -18.59 2.50 14.78
C TYR A 524 -17.26 1.89 14.33
N ALA A 525 -17.30 0.94 13.40
CA ALA A 525 -16.11 0.25 12.91
C ALA A 525 -15.07 1.21 12.33
N ILE A 526 -15.52 2.26 11.64
CA ILE A 526 -14.65 3.31 11.07
C ILE A 526 -14.03 4.18 12.15
N VAL A 527 -14.82 4.60 13.15
CA VAL A 527 -14.33 5.40 14.27
C VAL A 527 -13.29 4.63 15.08
N HIS A 528 -13.57 3.39 15.46
CA HIS A 528 -12.61 2.55 16.17
C HIS A 528 -11.35 2.30 15.34
N ASN A 529 -11.49 2.04 14.04
CA ASN A 529 -10.35 1.88 13.16
C ASN A 529 -9.48 3.14 13.12
N TYR A 530 -10.08 4.33 12.95
CA TYR A 530 -9.36 5.60 12.94
C TYR A 530 -8.62 5.86 14.27
N LEU A 531 -9.31 5.69 15.40
CA LEU A 531 -8.71 5.90 16.73
C LEU A 531 -7.57 4.92 16.99
N ASN A 532 -7.72 3.65 16.62
CA ASN A 532 -6.69 2.63 16.87
C ASN A 532 -5.50 2.73 15.91
N ARG A 533 -5.74 3.06 14.63
CA ARG A 533 -4.70 3.00 13.57
C ARG A 533 -4.01 4.32 13.29
N VAL A 534 -4.70 5.45 13.46
CA VAL A 534 -4.17 6.79 13.17
C VAL A 534 -3.81 7.52 14.46
N VAL A 535 -4.76 7.64 15.39
CA VAL A 535 -4.52 8.34 16.66
C VAL A 535 -3.58 7.51 17.56
N GLY A 536 -3.88 6.22 17.71
CA GLY A 536 -3.10 5.29 18.53
C GLY A 536 -3.06 5.73 19.99
N LYS A 537 -1.84 5.91 20.54
CA LYS A 537 -1.62 6.36 21.93
C LYS A 537 -1.40 7.88 22.05
N ARG A 538 -1.61 8.65 20.97
CA ARG A 538 -1.43 10.10 21.02
C ARG A 538 -2.50 10.74 21.90
N LYS A 539 -2.14 11.87 22.51
CA LYS A 539 -3.06 12.64 23.36
C LYS A 539 -4.11 13.29 22.48
N ILE A 540 -5.38 12.94 22.68
CA ILE A 540 -6.49 13.71 22.11
C ILE A 540 -6.72 14.91 23.05
N GLY A 541 -6.55 16.13 22.56
CA GLY A 541 -6.76 17.35 23.32
C GLY A 541 -8.24 17.62 23.63
N GLU A 542 -8.56 18.76 24.25
CA GLU A 542 -9.93 19.08 24.68
C GLU A 542 -10.81 19.55 23.54
N ARG A 543 -10.24 20.29 22.59
CA ARG A 543 -10.99 21.00 21.55
C ARG A 543 -10.75 20.36 20.19
N VAL A 544 -11.51 19.28 19.95
CA VAL A 544 -11.35 18.41 18.77
C VAL A 544 -12.23 18.88 17.61
N MET A 545 -11.61 19.15 16.46
CA MET A 545 -12.31 19.43 15.20
C MET A 545 -12.32 18.21 14.28
N PHE A 546 -13.48 17.84 13.74
CA PHE A 546 -13.62 16.74 12.80
C PHE A 546 -13.87 17.23 11.37
N LEU A 547 -12.99 16.80 10.45
CA LEU A 547 -12.89 17.24 9.05
C LEU A 547 -12.91 16.05 8.08
N GLY A 548 -12.95 16.39 6.78
CA GLY A 548 -12.95 15.42 5.69
C GLY A 548 -14.36 14.96 5.29
N GLY A 549 -14.45 14.09 4.28
CA GLY A 549 -15.73 13.67 3.70
C GLY A 549 -16.71 13.05 4.72
N PRO A 550 -16.27 12.10 5.56
CA PRO A 550 -17.13 11.46 6.57
C PRO A 550 -17.66 12.40 7.65
N SER A 551 -17.05 13.57 7.87
CA SER A 551 -17.61 14.61 8.75
C SER A 551 -18.93 15.22 8.23
N LEU A 552 -19.30 14.95 6.98
CA LEU A 552 -20.61 15.29 6.41
C LEU A 552 -21.72 14.30 6.81
N ASN A 553 -21.36 13.17 7.43
CA ASN A 553 -22.29 12.10 7.77
C ASN A 553 -22.61 12.12 9.28
N LYS A 554 -23.86 12.42 9.65
CA LYS A 554 -24.28 12.48 11.06
C LYS A 554 -24.08 11.17 11.83
N GLY A 555 -24.21 10.02 11.18
CA GLY A 555 -23.99 8.71 11.81
C GLY A 555 -22.53 8.52 12.26
N VAL A 556 -21.57 8.98 11.45
CA VAL A 556 -20.14 8.93 11.81
C VAL A 556 -19.81 9.92 12.93
N VAL A 557 -20.41 11.11 12.91
CA VAL A 557 -20.27 12.11 13.99
C VAL A 557 -20.83 11.57 15.31
N ALA A 558 -22.03 10.98 15.28
CA ALA A 558 -22.64 10.33 16.44
C ALA A 558 -21.75 9.21 17.00
N ALA A 559 -21.17 8.37 16.14
CA ALA A 559 -20.25 7.32 16.55
C ALA A 559 -18.98 7.88 17.22
N PHE A 560 -18.40 8.97 16.70
CA PHE A 560 -17.26 9.61 17.35
C PHE A 560 -17.63 10.20 18.71
N GLU A 561 -18.77 10.88 18.81
CA GLU A 561 -19.23 11.47 20.07
C GLU A 561 -19.44 10.40 21.15
N ASP A 562 -20.08 9.29 20.79
CA ASP A 562 -20.31 8.15 21.70
C ASP A 562 -18.98 7.50 22.14
N VAL A 563 -18.08 7.22 21.19
CA VAL A 563 -16.79 6.56 21.49
C VAL A 563 -15.85 7.46 22.29
N LEU A 564 -15.88 8.78 22.07
CA LEU A 564 -15.05 9.74 22.83
C LEU A 564 -15.69 10.15 24.15
N GLY A 565 -17.00 9.97 24.30
CA GLY A 565 -17.78 10.44 25.45
C GLY A 565 -17.84 11.97 25.56
N ARG A 566 -17.67 12.71 24.45
CA ARG A 566 -17.72 14.18 24.39
C ARG A 566 -18.00 14.70 22.99
N GLY A 567 -18.57 15.90 22.89
CA GLY A 567 -18.84 16.58 21.63
C GLY A 567 -17.59 17.00 20.84
N LEU A 568 -17.75 17.13 19.52
CA LEU A 568 -16.74 17.57 18.56
C LEU A 568 -17.11 18.93 17.97
N ILE A 569 -16.15 19.59 17.32
CA ILE A 569 -16.41 20.74 16.44
C ILE A 569 -16.52 20.24 15.00
N VAL A 570 -17.67 20.50 14.39
CA VAL A 570 -17.92 20.24 12.97
C VAL A 570 -18.26 21.58 12.31
N PRO A 571 -17.30 22.29 11.68
CA PRO A 571 -17.57 23.64 11.19
C PRO A 571 -18.41 23.64 9.91
N LYS A 572 -19.03 24.80 9.61
CA LYS A 572 -19.54 25.07 8.25
C LYS A 572 -18.36 25.04 7.27
N HIS A 573 -18.61 24.58 6.06
CA HIS A 573 -17.67 24.56 4.94
C HIS A 573 -16.41 23.69 5.17
N ARG A 574 -16.48 22.75 6.12
CA ARG A 574 -15.40 21.81 6.48
C ARG A 574 -14.81 21.02 5.32
N GLU A 575 -15.60 20.77 4.27
CA GLU A 575 -15.19 20.03 3.08
C GLU A 575 -14.16 20.79 2.21
N VAL A 576 -14.05 22.11 2.37
CA VAL A 576 -13.08 22.96 1.66
C VAL A 576 -12.05 23.61 2.60
N LEU A 577 -11.94 23.13 3.85
CA LEU A 577 -11.11 23.80 4.86
C LEU A 577 -9.62 23.83 4.49
N GLY A 578 -9.10 22.78 3.85
CA GLY A 578 -7.72 22.76 3.35
C GLY A 578 -7.47 23.87 2.32
N ALA A 579 -8.39 24.05 1.37
CA ALA A 579 -8.32 25.13 0.39
C ALA A 579 -8.40 26.51 1.07
N PHE A 580 -9.34 26.67 2.02
CA PHE A 580 -9.47 27.90 2.80
C PHE A 580 -8.19 28.24 3.57
N GLY A 581 -7.63 27.29 4.31
CA GLY A 581 -6.39 27.48 5.04
C GLY A 581 -5.20 27.82 4.15
N ALA A 582 -5.11 27.23 2.95
CA ALA A 582 -4.09 27.59 1.97
C ALA A 582 -4.20 29.03 1.46
N ALA A 583 -5.42 29.51 1.21
CA ALA A 583 -5.66 30.91 0.86
C ALA A 583 -5.26 31.86 2.00
N VAL A 584 -5.59 31.52 3.24
CA VAL A 584 -5.20 32.32 4.43
C VAL A 584 -3.68 32.36 4.61
N CYS A 585 -2.98 31.22 4.45
CA CYS A 585 -1.51 31.20 4.48
C CYS A 585 -0.90 32.09 3.39
N LEU A 586 -1.50 32.12 2.20
CA LEU A 586 -1.04 32.97 1.11
C LEU A 586 -1.22 34.46 1.43
N GLN A 587 -2.36 34.85 2.00
CA GLN A 587 -2.60 36.23 2.46
C GLN A 587 -1.52 36.67 3.45
N GLU A 588 -1.24 35.84 4.46
CA GLU A 588 -0.22 36.10 5.48
C GLU A 588 1.17 36.24 4.87
N LYS A 589 1.51 35.37 3.91
CA LYS A 589 2.78 35.43 3.19
C LYS A 589 2.91 36.69 2.34
N ILE A 590 1.88 37.05 1.58
CA ILE A 590 1.87 38.26 0.75
C ILE A 590 2.04 39.51 1.62
N ALA A 591 1.36 39.57 2.76
CA ALA A 591 1.49 40.66 3.72
C ALA A 591 2.91 40.74 4.31
N ALA A 592 3.50 39.60 4.68
CA ALA A 592 4.86 39.54 5.23
C ALA A 592 5.94 39.92 4.19
N GLU A 593 5.78 39.47 2.95
CA GLU A 593 6.72 39.73 1.84
C GLU A 593 6.49 41.10 1.16
N LYS A 594 5.44 41.84 1.54
CA LYS A 594 4.98 43.09 0.91
C LYS A 594 4.87 42.95 -0.62
N ARG A 595 4.31 41.82 -1.06
CA ARG A 595 4.25 41.47 -2.47
C ARG A 595 2.99 42.06 -3.11
N GLU A 596 3.15 42.90 -4.13
CA GLU A 596 2.01 43.56 -4.78
C GLU A 596 1.44 42.79 -5.98
N VAL A 597 2.23 41.89 -6.60
CA VAL A 597 1.84 41.23 -7.85
C VAL A 597 1.90 39.70 -7.75
N SER A 598 0.79 39.04 -8.10
CA SER A 598 0.68 37.59 -8.21
C SER A 598 1.51 37.04 -9.39
N THR A 599 2.04 35.82 -9.22
CA THR A 599 2.63 35.02 -10.29
C THR A 599 1.61 34.21 -11.07
N PHE A 600 0.35 34.15 -10.62
CA PHE A 600 -0.70 33.39 -11.26
C PHE A 600 -0.83 33.75 -12.75
N ARG A 601 -0.86 32.74 -13.62
CA ARG A 601 -0.92 32.95 -15.08
C ARG A 601 -2.25 33.52 -15.60
N GLY A 602 -3.25 33.67 -14.72
CA GLY A 602 -4.58 34.18 -15.06
C GLY A 602 -5.59 33.09 -15.43
N LEU A 603 -6.88 33.40 -15.28
CA LEU A 603 -7.98 32.45 -15.52
C LEU A 603 -8.07 32.01 -16.99
N ALA A 604 -8.08 32.97 -17.93
CA ALA A 604 -8.25 32.67 -19.36
C ALA A 604 -7.15 31.74 -19.89
N SER A 605 -5.88 32.07 -19.61
CA SER A 605 -4.72 31.25 -19.97
C SER A 605 -4.81 29.83 -19.39
N ALA A 606 -5.19 29.68 -18.12
CA ALA A 606 -5.33 28.37 -17.50
C ALA A 606 -6.50 27.55 -18.09
N ILE A 607 -7.66 28.18 -18.34
CA ILE A 607 -8.86 27.49 -18.84
C ILE A 607 -8.65 26.97 -20.28
N GLU A 608 -7.96 27.72 -21.13
CA GLU A 608 -7.79 27.41 -22.56
C GLU A 608 -6.58 26.50 -22.86
N ASP A 609 -5.73 26.23 -21.88
CA ASP A 609 -4.55 25.37 -22.02
C ASP A 609 -4.92 23.93 -22.44
N ARG A 610 -4.28 23.42 -23.49
CA ARG A 610 -4.53 22.08 -24.03
C ARG A 610 -3.71 20.98 -23.33
N MET A 611 -2.80 21.36 -22.44
CA MET A 611 -1.92 20.48 -21.68
C MET A 611 -1.08 19.55 -22.54
N ASP A 612 -0.57 20.05 -23.67
CA ASP A 612 0.29 19.26 -24.54
C ASP A 612 1.55 18.82 -23.77
N TYR A 613 1.92 17.55 -23.91
CA TYR A 613 3.07 16.98 -23.21
C TYR A 613 3.91 16.07 -24.11
N ALA A 614 5.21 16.03 -23.83
CA ALA A 614 6.12 15.06 -24.40
C ALA A 614 6.42 13.95 -23.37
N GLU A 615 6.43 12.70 -23.82
CA GLU A 615 6.92 11.58 -23.01
C GLU A 615 8.39 11.31 -23.30
N LYS A 616 9.21 11.17 -22.26
CA LYS A 616 10.62 10.83 -22.40
C LYS A 616 11.07 9.89 -21.28
N VAL A 617 11.96 8.95 -21.60
CA VAL A 617 12.67 8.19 -20.57
C VAL A 617 13.72 9.10 -19.91
N CYS A 618 13.73 9.12 -18.58
CA CYS A 618 14.65 9.91 -17.79
C CYS A 618 16.10 9.53 -18.09
N SER A 619 16.84 10.44 -18.70
CA SER A 619 18.27 10.30 -19.00
C SER A 619 19.13 11.30 -18.22
N ALA A 620 18.57 11.94 -17.18
CA ALA A 620 19.28 12.99 -16.45
C ALA A 620 20.41 12.47 -15.56
N ASP A 621 20.55 11.15 -15.43
CA ASP A 621 21.72 10.49 -14.86
C ASP A 621 21.97 9.23 -15.68
N ALA A 622 23.14 9.17 -16.33
CA ALA A 622 23.52 8.07 -17.22
C ALA A 622 23.65 6.74 -16.48
N HIS A 623 23.87 6.77 -15.16
CA HIS A 623 24.03 5.59 -14.30
C HIS A 623 22.73 5.24 -13.56
N CYS A 624 21.61 5.93 -13.87
CA CYS A 624 20.33 5.67 -13.20
C CYS A 624 19.63 4.45 -13.79
N HIS A 625 19.59 3.35 -13.04
CA HIS A 625 18.94 2.10 -13.45
C HIS A 625 17.40 2.14 -13.45
N ASN A 626 16.77 3.20 -12.92
CA ASN A 626 15.30 3.28 -12.84
C ASN A 626 14.63 3.62 -14.18
N GLN A 627 15.37 4.17 -15.16
CA GLN A 627 14.89 4.53 -16.51
C GLN A 627 13.43 5.07 -16.55
N CYS A 628 13.14 6.01 -15.65
CA CYS A 628 11.76 6.37 -15.36
C CYS A 628 11.08 7.04 -16.57
N LYS A 629 9.82 6.72 -16.81
CA LYS A 629 9.00 7.47 -17.76
C LYS A 629 8.68 8.85 -17.17
N LEU A 630 8.97 9.91 -17.91
CA LEU A 630 8.67 11.30 -17.56
C LEU A 630 7.67 11.88 -18.55
N LYS A 631 6.76 12.71 -18.04
CA LYS A 631 5.90 13.60 -18.83
C LYS A 631 6.41 15.02 -18.67
N ILE A 632 6.63 15.71 -19.78
CA ILE A 632 7.13 17.07 -19.80
C ILE A 632 6.03 17.94 -20.41
N TYR A 633 5.37 18.72 -19.56
CA TYR A 633 4.40 19.72 -19.96
C TYR A 633 5.09 21.05 -20.24
N ASP A 634 4.57 21.79 -21.21
CA ASP A 634 4.98 23.17 -21.48
C ASP A 634 3.79 24.11 -21.21
N PHE A 635 3.89 24.91 -20.14
CA PHE A 635 2.87 25.86 -19.74
C PHE A 635 3.38 27.29 -19.98
N ASP A 636 3.02 27.87 -21.12
CA ASP A 636 3.47 29.21 -21.56
C ASP A 636 5.00 29.37 -21.60
N GLY A 637 5.72 28.38 -22.15
CA GLY A 637 7.19 28.36 -22.21
C GLY A 637 7.87 27.84 -20.94
N ARG A 638 7.09 27.47 -19.91
CA ARG A 638 7.61 26.91 -18.65
C ARG A 638 7.46 25.39 -18.67
N LYS A 639 8.61 24.70 -18.66
CA LYS A 639 8.62 23.23 -18.58
C LYS A 639 8.32 22.77 -17.17
N SER A 640 7.31 21.92 -17.02
CA SER A 640 7.03 21.18 -15.78
C SER A 640 7.19 19.69 -16.05
N VAL A 641 8.06 19.03 -15.28
CA VAL A 641 8.47 17.62 -15.50
C VAL A 641 7.87 16.73 -14.42
N TRP A 642 7.12 15.74 -14.85
CA TRP A 642 6.29 14.89 -14.00
C TRP A 642 6.66 13.43 -14.21
N GLY A 643 6.41 12.60 -13.19
CA GLY A 643 6.89 11.22 -13.16
C GLY A 643 8.28 11.10 -12.55
N GLY A 644 8.87 9.91 -12.66
CA GLY A 644 10.12 9.59 -11.94
C GLY A 644 9.88 8.89 -10.61
N GLU A 645 10.55 7.76 -10.40
CA GLU A 645 10.56 7.03 -9.12
C GLU A 645 11.47 7.71 -8.07
N CYS A 646 12.34 8.63 -8.51
CA CYS A 646 13.37 9.24 -7.67
C CYS A 646 12.99 10.63 -7.11
N GLY A 647 11.78 11.12 -7.38
CA GLY A 647 11.32 12.45 -6.96
C GLY A 647 12.21 13.59 -7.47
N ARG A 648 13.02 13.38 -8.53
CA ARG A 648 13.97 14.38 -9.05
C ARG A 648 13.27 15.66 -9.51
N TYR A 649 12.06 15.52 -10.03
CA TYR A 649 11.29 16.60 -10.63
C TYR A 649 10.05 17.01 -9.82
N GLU A 650 9.77 16.36 -8.67
CA GLU A 650 8.58 16.66 -7.87
C GLU A 650 8.68 17.97 -7.06
N VAL A 651 9.89 18.53 -6.88
CA VAL A 651 10.13 19.76 -6.09
C VAL A 651 11.05 20.70 -6.87
N ILE A 652 10.48 21.60 -7.67
CA ILE A 652 11.24 22.55 -8.50
C ILE A 652 11.37 23.94 -7.81
N ARG A 653 10.56 24.24 -6.79
CA ARG A 653 10.38 25.62 -6.27
C ARG A 653 10.86 25.91 -4.83
N THR A 654 11.79 25.17 -4.24
CA THR A 654 12.36 25.55 -2.93
C THR A 654 13.49 26.58 -3.10
N LYS A 655 13.26 27.83 -2.67
CA LYS A 655 14.27 28.92 -2.64
C LYS A 655 15.25 28.82 -1.44
N GLY A 656 15.57 27.60 -0.98
CA GLY A 656 16.41 27.36 0.20
C GLY A 656 17.85 26.96 -0.14
N LYS A 657 18.78 27.14 0.82
CA LYS A 657 20.14 26.57 0.75
C LYS A 657 20.02 25.05 0.77
N LYS A 658 20.50 24.38 -0.29
CA LYS A 658 20.54 22.90 -0.33
C LYS A 658 21.50 22.40 0.75
N GLN A 659 21.05 21.44 1.54
CA GLN A 659 21.86 20.80 2.58
C GLN A 659 22.74 19.69 1.97
N GLU A 660 23.83 19.34 2.64
CA GLU A 660 24.68 18.21 2.25
C GLU A 660 23.91 16.88 2.41
N ASN A 661 24.02 15.98 1.42
CA ASN A 661 23.39 14.66 1.51
C ASN A 661 24.36 13.65 2.16
N LEU A 662 24.31 13.53 3.50
CA LEU A 662 25.19 12.63 4.26
C LEU A 662 24.98 11.14 3.95
N PHE A 663 23.83 10.75 3.38
CA PHE A 663 23.62 9.39 2.90
C PHE A 663 24.45 9.08 1.66
N LYS A 664 24.60 10.06 0.76
CA LYS A 664 25.49 9.95 -0.40
C LYS A 664 26.94 9.91 0.04
N VAL A 665 27.34 10.77 1.00
CA VAL A 665 28.68 10.76 1.59
C VAL A 665 29.02 9.38 2.16
N ARG A 666 28.08 8.77 2.89
CA ARG A 666 28.24 7.40 3.41
C ARG A 666 28.49 6.40 2.29
N GLU A 667 27.71 6.45 1.22
CA GLU A 667 27.80 5.50 0.10
C GLU A 667 29.13 5.66 -0.67
N GLU A 668 29.59 6.89 -0.86
CA GLU A 668 30.92 7.20 -1.41
C GLU A 668 32.01 6.60 -0.53
N MET A 669 31.97 6.83 0.78
CA MET A 669 32.92 6.26 1.73
C MET A 669 32.90 4.72 1.75
N TRP A 670 31.72 4.10 1.59
CA TRP A 670 31.57 2.65 1.53
C TRP A 670 32.18 2.07 0.25
N THR A 671 31.95 2.73 -0.89
CA THR A 671 32.53 2.38 -2.18
C THR A 671 34.06 2.55 -2.16
N ASP A 672 34.56 3.68 -1.64
CA ASP A 672 35.98 3.97 -1.51
C ASP A 672 36.68 2.95 -0.61
N ALA A 673 36.05 2.57 0.50
CA ALA A 673 36.58 1.55 1.41
C ALA A 673 36.74 0.16 0.75
N MET A 674 36.03 -0.11 -0.34
CA MET A 674 36.11 -1.34 -1.12
C MET A 674 36.82 -1.15 -2.47
N SER A 675 37.31 0.04 -2.78
CA SER A 675 37.93 0.32 -4.08
C SER A 675 39.06 -0.67 -4.39
N GLY A 676 39.00 -1.28 -5.58
CA GLY A 676 39.95 -2.28 -6.04
C GLY A 676 39.81 -3.67 -5.40
N VAL A 677 38.85 -3.90 -4.51
CA VAL A 677 38.61 -5.22 -3.88
C VAL A 677 37.29 -5.91 -4.29
N PHE A 678 36.44 -5.26 -5.07
CA PHE A 678 35.19 -5.82 -5.60
C PHE A 678 34.93 -5.42 -7.06
N GLU A 679 34.04 -6.15 -7.72
CA GLU A 679 33.45 -5.83 -9.02
C GLU A 679 31.92 -5.77 -8.93
N GLU A 680 31.28 -5.05 -9.85
CA GLU A 680 29.82 -5.08 -10.01
C GLU A 680 29.44 -6.05 -11.14
N LEU A 681 28.43 -6.88 -10.87
CA LEU A 681 27.88 -7.84 -11.82
C LEU A 681 27.20 -7.11 -12.99
N LYS A 682 27.54 -7.54 -14.19
CA LYS A 682 26.91 -7.09 -15.45
C LYS A 682 25.95 -8.16 -15.97
N GLU A 683 25.53 -8.08 -17.22
CA GLU A 683 24.64 -9.10 -17.81
C GLU A 683 25.33 -10.48 -17.89
N GLU A 684 26.60 -10.48 -18.30
CA GLU A 684 27.42 -11.68 -18.49
C GLU A 684 27.93 -12.28 -17.17
N PRO A 685 28.09 -13.62 -17.08
CA PRO A 685 28.75 -14.28 -15.95
C PRO A 685 30.18 -13.78 -15.72
N LEU A 686 30.51 -13.49 -14.46
CA LEU A 686 31.85 -13.13 -14.01
C LEU A 686 32.40 -14.27 -13.16
N MET A 687 32.98 -15.30 -13.78
CA MET A 687 33.53 -16.46 -13.07
C MET A 687 34.93 -16.21 -12.50
N GLU A 688 35.70 -15.34 -13.15
CA GLU A 688 37.07 -14.99 -12.80
C GLU A 688 37.33 -13.52 -13.12
N VAL A 689 38.13 -12.84 -12.29
CA VAL A 689 38.58 -11.45 -12.49
C VAL A 689 40.06 -11.38 -12.11
N ASP A 690 40.91 -10.80 -12.95
CA ASP A 690 42.36 -10.69 -12.75
C ASP A 690 43.04 -12.04 -12.41
N GLY A 691 42.65 -13.14 -13.05
CA GLY A 691 43.21 -14.46 -12.74
C GLY A 691 42.68 -15.10 -11.44
N ARG A 692 41.69 -14.47 -10.77
CA ARG A 692 41.17 -14.90 -9.47
C ARG A 692 39.69 -15.30 -9.55
N PRO A 693 39.31 -16.45 -8.96
CA PRO A 693 37.91 -16.87 -8.92
C PRO A 693 37.03 -15.87 -8.18
N THR A 694 35.78 -15.74 -8.60
CA THR A 694 34.83 -14.79 -8.01
C THR A 694 33.96 -15.38 -6.91
N VAL A 695 33.54 -14.53 -5.99
CA VAL A 695 32.54 -14.84 -4.97
C VAL A 695 31.43 -13.80 -5.05
N GLY A 696 30.25 -14.22 -5.49
CA GLY A 696 29.06 -13.37 -5.57
C GLY A 696 28.41 -13.17 -4.21
N ILE A 697 28.03 -11.94 -3.88
CA ILE A 697 27.24 -11.62 -2.69
C ILE A 697 26.21 -10.55 -3.04
N GLN A 698 24.98 -10.71 -2.56
CA GLN A 698 23.91 -9.74 -2.78
C GLN A 698 24.26 -8.35 -2.22
N ARG A 699 23.98 -7.27 -2.97
CA ARG A 699 24.02 -5.88 -2.49
C ARG A 699 22.74 -5.54 -1.71
N ALA A 700 22.41 -6.35 -0.71
CA ALA A 700 21.20 -6.23 0.10
C ALA A 700 21.42 -6.68 1.55
N LEU A 701 20.46 -6.37 2.43
CA LEU A 701 20.43 -6.78 3.83
C LEU A 701 21.74 -6.44 4.57
N TYR A 702 22.44 -7.45 5.09
CA TYR A 702 23.66 -7.29 5.87
C TYR A 702 24.85 -6.81 5.05
N THR A 703 24.90 -7.03 3.74
CA THR A 703 26.04 -6.61 2.91
C THR A 703 26.18 -5.09 2.89
N LEU A 704 25.07 -4.35 3.00
CA LEU A 704 25.10 -2.90 3.09
C LEU A 704 25.80 -2.43 4.36
N GLN A 705 25.92 -3.27 5.40
CA GLN A 705 26.68 -2.99 6.62
C GLN A 705 28.08 -3.62 6.61
N THR A 706 28.19 -4.89 6.23
CA THR A 706 29.41 -5.70 6.36
C THR A 706 30.16 -5.91 5.05
N GLY A 707 29.79 -5.21 3.98
CA GLY A 707 30.38 -5.36 2.65
C GLY A 707 31.89 -5.12 2.63
N VAL A 708 32.35 -4.08 3.35
CA VAL A 708 33.79 -3.77 3.48
C VAL A 708 34.54 -4.97 4.06
N MET A 709 34.04 -5.55 5.16
CA MET A 709 34.62 -6.75 5.75
C MET A 709 34.69 -7.90 4.73
N TRP A 710 33.60 -8.25 4.06
CA TRP A 710 33.59 -9.39 3.13
C TRP A 710 34.45 -9.19 1.89
N ALA A 711 34.48 -7.97 1.34
CA ALA A 711 35.31 -7.63 0.18
C ALA A 711 36.80 -7.84 0.49
N HIS A 712 37.28 -7.31 1.63
CA HIS A 712 38.66 -7.50 2.06
C HIS A 712 38.96 -8.93 2.49
N PHE A 713 38.00 -9.65 3.09
CA PHE A 713 38.16 -11.06 3.46
C PHE A 713 38.43 -11.94 2.24
N PHE A 714 37.59 -11.83 1.21
CA PHE A 714 37.75 -12.63 -0.01
C PHE A 714 38.97 -12.21 -0.83
N ASP A 715 39.26 -10.91 -0.93
CA ASP A 715 40.48 -10.42 -1.60
C ASP A 715 41.76 -11.01 -0.98
N ARG A 716 41.84 -11.02 0.36
CA ARG A 716 42.97 -11.62 1.09
C ARG A 716 43.09 -13.13 0.90
N LEU A 717 42.00 -13.82 0.62
CA LEU A 717 41.98 -15.25 0.30
C LEU A 717 42.27 -15.54 -1.18
N GLY A 718 42.51 -14.51 -2.01
CA GLY A 718 42.80 -14.65 -3.43
C GLY A 718 41.56 -14.80 -4.31
N TYR A 719 40.42 -14.29 -3.86
CA TYR A 719 39.16 -14.23 -4.61
C TYR A 719 38.80 -12.78 -4.93
N ARG A 720 37.93 -12.57 -5.92
CA ARG A 720 37.31 -11.25 -6.16
C ARG A 720 35.85 -11.27 -5.74
N LEU A 721 35.44 -10.34 -4.88
CA LEU A 721 34.04 -10.19 -4.52
C LEU A 721 33.26 -9.59 -5.69
N VAL A 722 32.09 -10.13 -6.00
CA VAL A 722 31.17 -9.57 -7.00
C VAL A 722 29.86 -9.19 -6.32
N LEU A 723 29.46 -7.93 -6.45
CA LEU A 723 28.18 -7.41 -5.97
C LEU A 723 27.19 -7.37 -7.12
N THR A 724 25.91 -7.58 -6.83
CA THR A 724 24.85 -7.17 -7.77
C THR A 724 24.85 -5.65 -7.99
N PRO A 725 24.30 -5.17 -9.13
CA PRO A 725 24.09 -3.74 -9.32
C PRO A 725 23.10 -3.20 -8.28
N SER A 726 23.02 -1.88 -8.18
CA SER A 726 22.02 -1.22 -7.32
C SER A 726 20.62 -1.74 -7.61
N THR A 727 19.80 -1.90 -6.56
CA THR A 727 18.45 -2.46 -6.68
C THR A 727 17.63 -1.70 -7.73
N ASN A 728 17.20 -2.42 -8.77
CA ASN A 728 16.39 -1.90 -9.87
C ASN A 728 15.02 -2.62 -9.94
N SER A 729 14.18 -2.24 -10.90
CA SER A 729 12.83 -2.81 -11.05
C SER A 729 12.83 -4.30 -11.40
N GLU A 730 13.83 -4.78 -12.13
CA GLU A 730 13.97 -6.20 -12.49
C GLU A 730 14.32 -7.05 -11.26
N ILE A 731 15.35 -6.65 -10.51
CA ILE A 731 15.76 -7.30 -9.25
C ILE A 731 14.58 -7.33 -8.26
N SER A 732 13.93 -6.18 -8.07
CA SER A 732 12.77 -6.05 -7.18
C SER A 732 11.63 -7.00 -7.60
N SER A 733 11.24 -7.01 -8.87
CA SER A 733 10.13 -7.85 -9.37
C SER A 733 10.46 -9.34 -9.28
N SER A 734 11.66 -9.72 -9.72
CA SER A 734 12.16 -11.11 -9.67
C SER A 734 12.25 -11.63 -8.24
N GLY A 735 12.57 -10.75 -7.29
CA GLY A 735 12.57 -11.05 -5.86
C GLY A 735 11.17 -11.30 -5.29
N ILE A 736 10.19 -10.47 -5.66
CA ILE A 736 8.78 -10.65 -5.25
C ILE A 736 8.23 -11.98 -5.80
N GLU A 737 8.49 -12.28 -7.07
CA GLU A 737 8.02 -13.50 -7.74
C GLU A 737 8.63 -14.79 -7.20
N SER A 738 9.83 -14.72 -6.62
CA SER A 738 10.51 -15.89 -6.06
C SER A 738 10.20 -16.13 -4.58
N MET A 739 9.33 -15.33 -3.95
CA MET A 739 8.98 -15.55 -2.55
C MET A 739 8.08 -16.78 -2.39
N THR A 740 8.39 -17.62 -1.42
CA THR A 740 7.54 -18.74 -0.98
C THR A 740 6.67 -18.40 0.23
N ALA A 741 6.93 -17.27 0.89
CA ALA A 741 6.19 -16.77 2.03
C ALA A 741 6.20 -15.24 2.03
N GLU A 742 5.18 -14.65 2.65
CA GLU A 742 5.07 -13.21 2.76
C GLU A 742 6.01 -12.63 3.83
N THR A 743 6.88 -11.69 3.42
CA THR A 743 7.90 -11.06 4.26
C THR A 743 7.97 -9.55 4.04
N CYS A 744 8.81 -8.84 4.80
CA CYS A 744 9.09 -7.43 4.51
C CYS A 744 9.85 -7.25 3.19
N TYR A 745 9.66 -6.10 2.54
CA TYR A 745 10.18 -5.81 1.21
C TYR A 745 11.72 -5.98 1.05
N PRO A 746 12.58 -5.62 2.02
CA PRO A 746 14.02 -5.88 1.93
C PRO A 746 14.39 -7.36 1.75
N ILE A 747 13.62 -8.30 2.30
CA ILE A 747 13.83 -9.74 2.13
C ILE A 747 13.45 -10.16 0.71
N LYS A 748 12.35 -9.62 0.17
CA LYS A 748 11.95 -9.87 -1.23
C LYS A 748 13.04 -9.38 -2.20
N VAL A 749 13.54 -8.16 -1.98
CA VAL A 749 14.66 -7.60 -2.75
C VAL A 749 15.91 -8.49 -2.66
N SER A 750 16.19 -9.04 -1.48
CA SER A 750 17.28 -10.00 -1.27
C SER A 750 17.18 -11.21 -2.19
N HIS A 751 16.00 -11.82 -2.32
CA HIS A 751 15.78 -12.96 -3.22
C HIS A 751 16.09 -12.59 -4.68
N GLY A 752 15.68 -11.40 -5.11
CA GLY A 752 15.97 -10.88 -6.45
C GLY A 752 17.47 -10.74 -6.71
N HIS A 753 18.21 -10.23 -5.73
CA HIS A 753 19.67 -10.11 -5.83
C HIS A 753 20.35 -11.48 -5.89
N VAL A 754 19.89 -12.45 -5.10
CA VAL A 754 20.47 -13.81 -5.16
C VAL A 754 20.17 -14.47 -6.50
N LYS A 755 18.95 -14.35 -7.01
CA LYS A 755 18.57 -14.87 -8.32
C LYS A 755 19.39 -14.24 -9.45
N ALA A 756 19.74 -12.96 -9.35
CA ALA A 756 20.61 -12.28 -10.31
C ALA A 756 22.06 -12.84 -10.30
N LEU A 757 22.56 -13.30 -9.15
CA LEU A 757 23.90 -13.89 -9.00
C LEU A 757 23.97 -15.38 -9.30
N ALA A 758 22.86 -16.11 -9.15
CA ALA A 758 22.82 -17.56 -9.30
C ALA A 758 23.39 -17.99 -10.67
N GLY A 759 24.43 -18.83 -10.64
CA GLY A 759 25.12 -19.30 -11.85
C GLY A 759 26.05 -18.30 -12.53
N LYS A 760 26.14 -17.05 -12.05
CA LYS A 760 26.95 -15.98 -12.68
C LYS A 760 28.30 -15.73 -12.02
N THR A 761 28.61 -16.39 -10.91
CA THR A 761 29.89 -16.30 -10.19
C THR A 761 30.43 -17.69 -9.86
N ARG A 762 31.75 -17.80 -9.61
CA ARG A 762 32.36 -19.10 -9.29
C ARG A 762 31.80 -19.69 -8.00
N PHE A 763 31.66 -18.86 -6.97
CA PHE A 763 30.95 -19.19 -5.75
C PHE A 763 29.86 -18.16 -5.46
N LEU A 764 28.81 -18.56 -4.75
CA LEU A 764 27.75 -17.70 -4.25
C LEU A 764 27.77 -17.70 -2.72
N PHE A 765 28.02 -16.54 -2.11
CA PHE A 765 28.13 -16.39 -0.66
C PHE A 765 26.83 -15.91 -0.03
N LEU A 766 26.21 -16.79 0.78
CA LEU A 766 24.92 -16.59 1.45
C LEU A 766 25.02 -16.89 2.95
N PRO A 767 25.73 -16.05 3.74
CA PRO A 767 25.86 -16.29 5.17
C PRO A 767 24.54 -16.11 5.93
N SER A 768 24.35 -16.87 7.01
CA SER A 768 23.38 -16.54 8.06
C SER A 768 24.09 -15.75 9.14
N ILE A 769 23.89 -14.43 9.20
CA ILE A 769 24.51 -13.59 10.23
C ILE A 769 23.58 -13.51 11.44
N VAL A 770 24.01 -14.09 12.55
CA VAL A 770 23.18 -14.31 13.74
C VAL A 770 23.29 -13.15 14.72
N THR A 771 24.52 -12.82 15.12
CA THR A 771 24.82 -11.78 16.13
C THR A 771 25.75 -10.71 15.58
N MET A 772 25.66 -9.50 16.10
CA MET A 772 26.57 -8.38 15.83
C MET A 772 27.33 -7.95 17.09
N PRO A 773 28.50 -7.30 16.94
CA PRO A 773 29.16 -6.62 18.06
C PRO A 773 28.24 -5.60 18.73
N THR A 774 28.30 -5.56 20.06
CA THR A 774 27.54 -4.63 20.91
C THR A 774 28.48 -3.78 21.75
N PRO A 775 28.12 -2.53 22.12
CA PRO A 775 28.92 -1.69 23.00
C PRO A 775 29.20 -2.32 24.37
N VAL A 776 28.24 -3.09 24.89
CA VAL A 776 28.33 -3.77 26.19
C VAL A 776 28.28 -5.29 25.94
N LYS A 777 29.14 -6.05 26.61
CA LYS A 777 29.33 -7.49 26.34
C LYS A 777 28.07 -8.31 26.64
N GLU A 778 27.34 -7.91 27.67
CA GLU A 778 26.14 -8.57 28.18
C GLU A 778 24.91 -8.36 27.27
N GLU A 779 24.90 -7.33 26.43
CA GLU A 779 23.78 -7.07 25.51
C GLU A 779 23.60 -8.18 24.49
N THR A 780 22.37 -8.51 24.11
CA THR A 780 22.11 -9.68 23.29
C THR A 780 22.68 -9.56 21.86
N GLY A 781 22.29 -8.53 21.11
CA GLY A 781 22.91 -8.21 19.82
C GLY A 781 22.50 -9.09 18.62
N PHE A 782 21.29 -9.64 18.58
CA PHE A 782 20.86 -10.44 17.42
C PHE A 782 20.42 -9.59 16.22
N TYR A 783 20.66 -10.10 15.01
CA TYR A 783 19.97 -9.60 13.80
C TYR A 783 18.48 -10.00 13.82
N CYS A 784 17.65 -9.43 12.93
CA CYS A 784 16.26 -9.86 12.88
C CYS A 784 16.14 -11.31 12.36
N PRO A 785 15.13 -12.09 12.81
CA PRO A 785 14.99 -13.49 12.41
C PRO A 785 14.91 -13.70 10.88
N LEU A 786 14.31 -12.78 10.14
CA LEU A 786 14.24 -12.88 8.67
C LEU A 786 15.62 -12.73 8.01
N VAL A 787 16.48 -11.86 8.54
CA VAL A 787 17.87 -11.73 8.06
C VAL A 787 18.68 -12.98 8.41
N GLN A 788 18.51 -13.53 9.61
CA GLN A 788 19.15 -14.79 10.00
C GLN A 788 18.69 -15.96 9.11
N ALA A 789 17.39 -16.02 8.80
CA ALA A 789 16.79 -17.07 8.01
C ALA A 789 17.00 -16.91 6.49
N ASN A 790 17.54 -15.79 6.02
CA ASN A 790 17.56 -15.42 4.60
C ASN A 790 18.18 -16.50 3.70
N GLN A 791 19.31 -17.09 4.11
CA GLN A 791 19.93 -18.16 3.32
C GLN A 791 19.01 -19.38 3.14
N TYR A 792 18.20 -19.72 4.14
CA TYR A 792 17.31 -20.88 4.10
C TYR A 792 16.08 -20.59 3.26
N MET A 793 15.50 -19.39 3.40
CA MET A 793 14.37 -18.94 2.60
C MET A 793 14.72 -18.89 1.11
N VAL A 794 15.87 -18.32 0.78
CA VAL A 794 16.36 -18.22 -0.60
C VAL A 794 16.65 -19.61 -1.19
N ARG A 795 17.27 -20.52 -0.43
CA ARG A 795 17.55 -21.89 -0.89
C ARG A 795 16.28 -22.74 -1.06
N ALA A 796 15.25 -22.48 -0.27
CA ALA A 796 13.96 -23.14 -0.45
C ALA A 796 13.19 -22.59 -1.66
N ALA A 797 13.42 -21.32 -1.99
CA ALA A 797 12.77 -20.61 -3.08
C ALA A 797 13.44 -20.81 -4.45
N LEU A 798 14.76 -20.93 -4.48
CA LEU A 798 15.56 -20.98 -5.70
C LEU A 798 16.30 -22.30 -5.82
N ASP A 799 16.37 -22.84 -7.04
CA ASP A 799 17.21 -23.99 -7.36
C ASP A 799 18.68 -23.53 -7.47
N LEU A 800 19.45 -23.75 -6.40
CA LEU A 800 20.84 -23.31 -6.28
C LEU A 800 21.80 -24.50 -6.30
N ASP A 801 22.87 -24.40 -7.09
CA ASP A 801 23.98 -25.35 -7.08
C ASP A 801 24.74 -25.30 -5.74
N MET A 802 24.40 -26.21 -4.83
CA MET A 802 24.93 -26.26 -3.47
C MET A 802 26.44 -26.56 -3.41
N GLU A 803 27.06 -27.08 -4.48
CA GLU A 803 28.52 -27.22 -4.54
C GLU A 803 29.21 -25.86 -4.61
N ARG A 804 28.56 -24.89 -5.26
CA ARG A 804 29.06 -23.51 -5.44
C ARG A 804 28.56 -22.53 -4.37
N VAL A 805 27.63 -22.93 -3.52
CA VAL A 805 27.14 -22.07 -2.43
C VAL A 805 28.07 -22.15 -1.21
N LEU A 806 28.44 -20.98 -0.69
CA LEU A 806 29.16 -20.76 0.57
C LEU A 806 28.19 -20.13 1.58
N ASN A 807 27.65 -20.89 2.52
CA ASN A 807 26.54 -20.46 3.38
C ASN A 807 26.79 -20.65 4.89
N PRO A 808 27.88 -20.08 5.44
CA PRO A 808 28.20 -20.27 6.84
C PRO A 808 27.17 -19.58 7.76
N VAL A 809 26.99 -20.14 8.94
CA VAL A 809 26.41 -19.45 10.10
C VAL A 809 27.52 -18.62 10.75
N VAL A 810 27.26 -17.33 10.96
CA VAL A 810 28.25 -16.32 11.33
C VAL A 810 27.84 -15.59 12.61
N HIS A 811 28.66 -15.70 13.64
CA HIS A 811 28.49 -15.00 14.91
C HIS A 811 29.52 -13.87 15.05
N LEU A 812 29.22 -12.69 14.50
CA LEU A 812 30.17 -11.56 14.54
C LEU A 812 30.45 -11.01 15.95
N LYS A 813 29.73 -11.50 16.97
CA LYS A 813 29.97 -11.14 18.36
C LYS A 813 31.10 -11.97 19.00
N TYR A 814 31.44 -13.12 18.42
CA TYR A 814 32.53 -13.97 18.92
C TYR A 814 33.89 -13.30 18.71
N ASP A 815 34.88 -13.73 19.48
CA ASP A 815 36.27 -13.33 19.24
C ASP A 815 36.76 -13.87 17.88
N LEU A 816 37.70 -13.14 17.27
CA LEU A 816 38.21 -13.45 15.92
C LEU A 816 38.77 -14.88 15.79
N PRO A 817 39.54 -15.43 16.76
CA PRO A 817 39.96 -16.83 16.72
C PRO A 817 38.82 -17.84 16.62
N THR A 818 37.74 -17.64 17.39
CA THR A 818 36.54 -18.48 17.36
C THR A 818 35.80 -18.33 16.04
N LEU A 819 35.57 -17.09 15.58
CA LEU A 819 34.92 -16.83 14.29
C LEU A 819 35.69 -17.46 13.11
N ALA A 820 37.01 -17.32 13.10
CA ALA A 820 37.85 -17.91 12.06
C ALA A 820 37.81 -19.45 12.08
N MET A 821 37.67 -20.07 13.25
CA MET A 821 37.48 -21.51 13.39
C MET A 821 36.15 -21.94 12.76
N GLU A 822 35.04 -21.29 13.13
CA GLU A 822 33.70 -21.58 12.59
C GLU A 822 33.66 -21.44 11.07
N LEU A 823 34.28 -20.38 10.51
CA LEU A 823 34.36 -20.20 9.06
C LEU A 823 35.22 -21.27 8.40
N THR A 824 36.32 -21.68 9.03
CA THR A 824 37.17 -22.73 8.47
C THR A 824 36.42 -24.06 8.40
N GLU A 825 35.72 -24.44 9.46
CA GLU A 825 34.97 -25.70 9.53
C GLU A 825 33.82 -25.75 8.51
N GLN A 826 33.19 -24.60 8.22
CA GLN A 826 32.02 -24.56 7.34
C GLN A 826 32.35 -24.35 5.85
N ILE A 827 33.40 -23.57 5.53
CA ILE A 827 33.72 -23.19 4.14
C ILE A 827 35.20 -23.34 3.75
N GLY A 828 36.09 -23.73 4.67
CA GLY A 828 37.53 -23.80 4.41
C GLY A 828 37.90 -24.79 3.31
N ASP A 829 37.28 -25.97 3.29
CA ASP A 829 37.53 -27.01 2.29
C ASP A 829 37.06 -26.60 0.90
N LYS A 830 35.85 -26.00 0.79
CA LYS A 830 35.31 -25.47 -0.47
C LYS A 830 36.20 -24.38 -1.07
N LEU A 831 36.84 -23.58 -0.21
CA LEU A 831 37.79 -22.54 -0.63
C LEU A 831 39.22 -23.08 -0.83
N GLY A 832 39.53 -24.29 -0.39
CA GLY A 832 40.90 -24.80 -0.38
C GLY A 832 41.85 -23.93 0.46
N ARG A 833 41.38 -23.38 1.59
CA ARG A 833 42.13 -22.47 2.46
C ARG A 833 42.26 -23.01 3.87
N SER A 834 43.47 -22.92 4.43
CA SER A 834 43.75 -23.37 5.79
C SER A 834 43.23 -22.39 6.85
N ARG A 835 43.00 -22.89 8.07
CA ARG A 835 42.59 -22.07 9.23
C ARG A 835 43.45 -20.83 9.43
N ARG A 836 44.78 -20.97 9.26
CA ARG A 836 45.73 -19.85 9.37
C ARG A 836 45.41 -18.75 8.35
N ARG A 837 45.19 -19.11 7.09
CA ARG A 837 44.86 -18.15 6.02
C ARG A 837 43.52 -17.48 6.23
N ILE A 838 42.50 -18.23 6.65
CA ILE A 838 41.18 -17.69 6.99
C ILE A 838 41.26 -16.71 8.15
N ARG A 839 42.02 -17.06 9.21
CA ARG A 839 42.27 -16.16 10.34
C ARG A 839 42.97 -14.87 9.92
N GLU A 840 44.08 -14.97 9.18
CA GLU A 840 44.82 -13.80 8.66
C GLU A 840 43.92 -12.89 7.81
N ALA A 841 43.09 -13.48 6.95
CA ALA A 841 42.13 -12.74 6.12
C ALA A 841 41.05 -12.07 6.98
N MET A 842 40.53 -12.76 7.99
CA MET A 842 39.50 -12.24 8.89
C MET A 842 40.02 -11.09 9.77
N GLU A 843 41.24 -11.21 10.31
CA GLU A 843 41.89 -10.14 11.09
C GLU A 843 42.09 -8.88 10.23
N ALA A 844 42.59 -9.03 9.01
CA ALA A 844 42.77 -7.91 8.07
C ALA A 844 41.42 -7.27 7.65
N ALA A 845 40.41 -8.10 7.38
CA ALA A 845 39.07 -7.65 7.03
C ALA A 845 38.38 -6.89 8.17
N TRP A 846 38.52 -7.38 9.40
CA TRP A 846 37.97 -6.74 10.59
C TRP A 846 38.60 -5.37 10.84
N GLU A 847 39.90 -5.25 10.65
CA GLU A 847 40.60 -3.98 10.73
C GLU A 847 40.07 -2.97 9.69
N LYS A 848 39.86 -3.41 8.45
CA LYS A 848 39.30 -2.56 7.39
C LYS A 848 37.88 -2.09 7.69
N GLN A 849 37.02 -2.99 8.18
CA GLN A 849 35.68 -2.65 8.64
C GLN A 849 35.72 -1.65 9.80
N GLY A 850 36.59 -1.87 10.78
CA GLY A 850 36.78 -0.96 11.92
C GLY A 850 37.23 0.44 11.48
N ARG A 851 38.19 0.53 10.56
CA ARG A 851 38.64 1.82 9.99
C ARG A 851 37.50 2.55 9.27
N PHE A 852 36.67 1.84 8.50
CA PHE A 852 35.49 2.41 7.85
C PHE A 852 34.51 2.97 8.88
N THR A 853 34.16 2.19 9.91
CA THR A 853 33.27 2.65 11.00
C THR A 853 33.85 3.88 11.71
N GLN A 854 35.14 3.89 12.03
CA GLN A 854 35.79 5.06 12.67
C GLN A 854 35.82 6.29 11.75
N ALA A 855 35.93 6.11 10.43
CA ALA A 855 35.86 7.21 9.48
C ALA A 855 34.45 7.84 9.46
N LEU A 856 33.39 7.01 9.50
CA LEU A 856 32.00 7.51 9.59
C LEU A 856 31.78 8.31 10.88
N LEU A 857 32.23 7.80 12.03
CA LEU A 857 32.12 8.50 13.32
C LEU A 857 32.89 9.83 13.33
N ARG A 858 34.08 9.87 12.72
CA ARG A 858 34.87 11.10 12.58
C ARG A 858 34.15 12.14 11.74
N LYS A 859 33.65 11.74 10.56
CA LYS A 859 32.86 12.62 9.70
C LYS A 859 31.59 13.10 10.41
N GLY A 860 30.93 12.24 11.16
CA GLY A 860 29.77 12.60 11.98
C GLY A 860 30.10 13.63 13.05
N LYS A 861 31.22 13.45 13.76
CA LYS A 861 31.72 14.42 14.73
C LYS A 861 32.02 15.78 14.08
N GLU A 862 32.70 15.80 12.93
CA GLU A 862 32.96 17.03 12.18
C GLU A 862 31.66 17.77 11.81
N VAL A 863 30.63 17.05 11.37
CA VAL A 863 29.32 17.64 11.08
C VAL A 863 28.65 18.16 12.35
N LEU A 864 28.67 17.41 13.45
CA LEU A 864 28.07 17.83 14.72
C LEU A 864 28.76 19.06 15.33
N GLU A 865 30.09 19.17 15.19
CA GLU A 865 30.88 20.30 15.70
C GLU A 865 30.71 21.57 14.83
N SER A 866 30.45 21.40 13.53
CA SER A 866 30.21 22.51 12.60
C SER A 866 28.73 22.90 12.46
N HIS A 867 27.82 22.13 13.07
CA HIS A 867 26.38 22.36 12.98
C HIS A 867 25.97 23.59 13.80
N ASP A 868 25.22 24.50 13.18
CA ASP A 868 24.70 25.69 13.85
C ASP A 868 23.65 25.28 14.91
N PRO A 869 23.86 25.60 16.21
CA PRO A 869 22.89 25.26 17.25
C PRO A 869 21.50 25.89 17.07
N SER A 870 21.39 26.95 16.28
CA SER A 870 20.12 27.60 15.93
C SER A 870 19.39 26.91 14.78
N GLU A 871 20.07 26.05 14.02
CA GLU A 871 19.46 25.25 12.96
C GLU A 871 19.04 23.86 13.47
N PRO A 872 17.93 23.30 12.95
CA PRO A 872 17.50 21.96 13.31
C PRO A 872 18.34 20.87 12.62
N MET A 873 18.61 19.77 13.33
CA MET A 873 19.24 18.56 12.79
C MET A 873 18.27 17.38 12.88
N VAL A 874 17.99 16.71 11.76
CA VAL A 874 17.22 15.45 11.75
C VAL A 874 18.16 14.27 11.80
N VAL A 875 18.02 13.42 12.80
CA VAL A 875 18.76 12.16 12.90
C VAL A 875 17.89 11.03 12.39
N VAL A 876 18.36 10.37 11.33
CA VAL A 876 17.64 9.29 10.66
C VAL A 876 18.11 7.94 11.18
N THR A 877 17.20 7.21 11.80
CA THR A 877 17.42 5.87 12.36
C THR A 877 16.70 4.82 11.53
N GLY A 878 17.24 3.62 11.47
CA GLY A 878 16.68 2.52 10.69
C GLY A 878 17.73 1.46 10.45
N ARG A 879 17.34 0.35 9.82
CA ARG A 879 18.31 -0.71 9.49
C ARG A 879 19.15 -0.30 8.29
N PRO A 880 20.43 -0.68 8.16
CA PRO A 880 21.28 -0.26 7.04
C PRO A 880 20.66 -0.55 5.66
N TYR A 881 19.98 -1.68 5.52
CA TYR A 881 19.29 -2.03 4.28
C TYR A 881 18.04 -1.20 3.97
N ASN A 882 17.47 -0.54 4.98
CA ASN A 882 16.49 0.51 4.74
C ASN A 882 17.26 1.80 4.37
N LEU A 883 18.23 2.21 5.18
CA LEU A 883 18.86 3.53 5.08
C LEU A 883 19.69 3.75 3.81
N TYR A 884 20.28 2.71 3.23
CA TYR A 884 21.29 2.86 2.18
C TYR A 884 20.93 2.24 0.84
N ASP A 885 19.80 1.53 0.74
CA ASP A 885 19.26 1.13 -0.55
C ASP A 885 18.26 2.19 -1.04
N GLU A 886 18.67 2.93 -2.07
CA GLU A 886 17.91 4.06 -2.62
C GLU A 886 16.53 3.67 -3.17
N ARG A 887 16.32 2.42 -3.59
CA ARG A 887 15.00 1.95 -4.02
C ARG A 887 14.12 1.68 -2.81
N LEU A 888 14.65 1.01 -1.79
CA LEU A 888 13.93 0.69 -0.56
C LEU A 888 13.52 1.95 0.23
N ASN A 889 14.32 3.02 0.19
CA ASN A 889 14.02 4.28 0.90
C ASN A 889 13.53 5.43 0.04
N LEU A 890 13.27 5.19 -1.24
CA LEU A 890 12.81 6.22 -2.19
C LEU A 890 13.71 7.47 -2.20
N ARG A 891 15.03 7.26 -2.06
CA ARG A 891 16.07 8.30 -2.00
C ARG A 891 15.88 9.32 -0.87
N LEU A 892 15.51 8.84 0.32
CA LEU A 892 15.22 9.66 1.50
C LEU A 892 16.27 10.76 1.75
N GLY A 893 17.56 10.43 1.76
CA GLY A 893 18.64 11.39 2.00
C GLY A 893 18.68 12.52 0.97
N GLN A 894 18.47 12.20 -0.31
CA GLN A 894 18.41 13.19 -1.37
C GLN A 894 17.18 14.11 -1.20
N ASN A 895 16.04 13.54 -0.81
CA ASN A 895 14.80 14.30 -0.65
C ASN A 895 14.86 15.26 0.55
N LEU A 896 15.40 14.82 1.69
CA LEU A 896 15.66 15.69 2.85
C LEU A 896 16.56 16.88 2.48
N ALA A 897 17.67 16.60 1.79
CA ALA A 897 18.59 17.64 1.32
C ALA A 897 17.93 18.64 0.35
N LYS A 898 17.05 18.17 -0.55
CA LYS A 898 16.30 19.02 -1.50
C LYS A 898 15.31 19.96 -0.81
N ILE A 899 14.66 19.52 0.27
CA ILE A 899 13.68 20.34 1.00
C ILE A 899 14.32 21.23 2.08
N GLY A 900 15.66 21.25 2.16
CA GLY A 900 16.43 22.10 3.06
C GLY A 900 16.63 21.52 4.47
N VAL A 901 16.36 20.22 4.68
CA VAL A 901 16.51 19.58 5.99
C VAL A 901 17.91 18.97 6.13
N ALA A 902 18.67 19.43 7.13
CA ALA A 902 19.93 18.81 7.51
C ALA A 902 19.64 17.44 8.14
N ALA A 903 20.14 16.37 7.52
CA ALA A 903 19.80 15.01 7.90
C ALA A 903 21.04 14.12 8.05
N MET A 904 21.20 13.51 9.22
CA MET A 904 22.32 12.64 9.57
C MET A 904 21.87 11.20 9.80
N PRO A 905 22.42 10.20 9.08
CA PRO A 905 22.12 8.81 9.35
C PRO A 905 22.80 8.33 10.64
N MET A 906 22.15 7.42 11.35
CA MET A 906 22.57 6.99 12.70
C MET A 906 23.99 6.40 12.81
N GLU A 907 24.57 5.87 11.72
CA GLU A 907 25.94 5.32 11.71
C GLU A 907 27.03 6.38 11.94
N PHE A 908 26.70 7.67 11.80
CA PHE A 908 27.64 8.78 12.00
C PHE A 908 27.72 9.20 13.48
N ILE A 909 26.86 8.66 14.35
CA ILE A 909 26.74 9.09 15.74
C ILE A 909 27.26 7.98 16.66
N ASP A 910 28.27 8.32 17.46
CA ASP A 910 28.72 7.43 18.53
C ASP A 910 27.74 7.49 19.71
N VAL A 911 27.02 6.39 19.92
CA VAL A 911 26.06 6.22 21.01
C VAL A 911 26.44 5.06 21.94
N SER A 912 27.67 4.56 21.83
CA SER A 912 28.16 3.41 22.59
C SER A 912 28.09 3.60 24.11
N SER A 913 28.24 4.86 24.57
CA SER A 913 28.19 5.24 25.98
C SER A 913 26.79 5.51 26.54
N ILE A 914 25.75 5.56 25.69
CA ILE A 914 24.39 5.92 26.13
C ILE A 914 23.72 4.74 26.82
N ASP A 915 23.41 4.86 28.10
CA ASP A 915 22.76 3.79 28.87
C ASP A 915 21.43 3.31 28.23
N LEU A 916 21.23 1.99 28.25
CA LEU A 916 20.04 1.29 27.76
C LEU A 916 19.46 0.30 28.80
N SER A 917 19.80 0.49 30.08
CA SER A 917 19.34 -0.37 31.19
C SER A 917 17.81 -0.41 31.38
N ASP A 918 17.08 0.58 30.86
CA ASP A 918 15.62 0.65 30.80
C ASP A 918 15.00 -0.33 29.79
N PHE A 919 15.80 -0.89 28.88
CA PHE A 919 15.39 -1.94 27.95
C PHE A 919 16.30 -3.17 28.07
N PRO A 920 16.36 -3.83 29.25
CA PRO A 920 17.38 -4.84 29.55
C PRO A 920 17.27 -6.10 28.67
N ASN A 921 16.09 -6.36 28.10
CA ASN A 921 15.82 -7.51 27.23
C ASN A 921 15.72 -7.11 25.76
N MET A 922 16.37 -6.02 25.33
CA MET A 922 16.40 -5.64 23.93
C MET A 922 17.17 -6.68 23.10
N TYR A 923 16.42 -7.57 22.47
CA TYR A 923 16.94 -8.72 21.73
C TYR A 923 17.75 -8.31 20.48
N TRP A 924 17.28 -7.29 19.76
CA TRP A 924 17.86 -6.91 18.47
C TRP A 924 18.98 -5.87 18.63
N GLY A 925 20.16 -6.14 18.08
CA GLY A 925 21.31 -5.22 18.13
C GLY A 925 21.02 -3.86 17.49
N PHE A 926 20.43 -3.86 16.29
CA PHE A 926 19.95 -2.61 15.67
C PHE A 926 18.82 -1.94 16.44
N GLY A 927 17.97 -2.71 17.13
CA GLY A 927 16.95 -2.14 18.01
C GLY A 927 17.60 -1.34 19.14
N ALA A 928 18.60 -1.92 19.80
CA ALA A 928 19.38 -1.24 20.83
C ALA A 928 20.05 0.04 20.30
N GLN A 929 20.69 -0.01 19.13
CA GLN A 929 21.29 1.16 18.51
C GLN A 929 20.26 2.25 18.20
N VAL A 930 19.11 1.90 17.61
CA VAL A 930 18.02 2.83 17.31
C VAL A 930 17.52 3.53 18.58
N LEU A 931 17.34 2.80 19.68
CA LEU A 931 16.87 3.39 20.95
C LEU A 931 17.93 4.27 21.63
N ARG A 932 19.22 3.90 21.57
CA ARG A 932 20.31 4.77 22.05
C ARG A 932 20.38 6.07 21.26
N VAL A 933 20.18 6.02 19.94
CA VAL A 933 20.10 7.21 19.10
C VAL A 933 18.85 8.02 19.41
N ALA A 934 17.70 7.39 19.67
CA ALA A 934 16.49 8.10 20.11
C ALA A 934 16.75 8.86 21.41
N LYS A 935 17.46 8.27 22.38
CA LYS A 935 17.89 8.96 23.61
C LYS A 935 18.87 10.11 23.34
N PHE A 936 19.84 9.90 22.45
CA PHE A 936 20.77 10.94 22.00
C PHE A 936 20.03 12.17 21.45
N VAL A 937 19.03 11.93 20.59
CA VAL A 937 18.18 12.95 19.99
C VAL A 937 17.32 13.61 21.05
N ARG A 938 16.63 12.84 21.90
CA ARG A 938 15.73 13.35 22.94
C ARG A 938 16.40 14.41 23.81
N ASN A 939 17.66 14.20 24.19
CA ASN A 939 18.42 15.06 25.10
C ASN A 939 18.96 16.37 24.47
N ARG A 940 18.72 16.63 23.18
CA ARG A 940 19.25 17.83 22.47
C ARG A 940 18.13 18.69 21.86
N PRO A 941 17.85 19.92 22.34
CA PRO A 941 16.67 20.69 21.93
C PRO A 941 16.45 20.83 20.42
N ASN A 942 17.51 21.10 19.65
CA ASN A 942 17.46 21.32 18.19
C ASN A 942 17.60 20.04 17.34
N PHE A 943 17.58 18.85 17.94
CA PHE A 943 17.68 17.57 17.23
C PHE A 943 16.32 16.87 17.16
N PHE A 944 15.94 16.36 16.00
CA PHE A 944 14.66 15.70 15.76
C PHE A 944 14.85 14.30 15.18
N GLY A 945 13.93 13.39 15.50
CA GLY A 945 14.05 11.99 15.12
C GLY A 945 13.27 11.65 13.86
N LEU A 946 13.89 10.94 12.92
CA LEU A 946 13.17 10.27 11.83
C LEU A 946 13.52 8.78 11.87
N HIS A 947 12.53 7.91 12.08
CA HIS A 947 12.72 6.47 12.10
C HIS A 947 12.16 5.83 10.83
N MET A 948 12.97 5.04 10.12
CA MET A 948 12.58 4.38 8.89
C MET A 948 12.50 2.86 9.05
N THR A 949 11.34 2.32 8.69
CA THR A 949 11.01 0.90 8.76
C THR A 949 10.25 0.43 7.52
N ASN A 950 9.92 -0.86 7.46
CA ASN A 950 9.14 -1.45 6.38
C ASN A 950 7.87 -2.12 6.93
N PHE A 951 6.83 -2.12 6.10
CA PHE A 951 5.64 -2.93 6.33
C PHE A 951 6.04 -4.41 6.48
N SER A 952 5.29 -5.13 7.31
CA SER A 952 5.59 -6.52 7.69
C SER A 952 6.91 -6.73 8.45
N CYS A 953 7.51 -5.67 9.00
CA CYS A 953 8.68 -5.80 9.87
C CYS A 953 8.28 -6.18 11.31
N GLY A 954 8.42 -7.47 11.63
CA GLY A 954 8.08 -7.99 12.96
C GLY A 954 8.86 -7.33 14.10
N ALA A 955 10.18 -7.18 13.97
CA ALA A 955 11.01 -6.59 15.02
C ALA A 955 10.68 -5.10 15.25
N ASP A 956 10.52 -4.34 14.17
CA ASP A 956 10.28 -2.90 14.30
C ASP A 956 8.88 -2.59 14.83
N SER A 957 7.91 -3.49 14.65
CA SER A 957 6.59 -3.36 15.29
C SER A 957 6.67 -3.21 16.82
N PHE A 958 7.70 -3.78 17.47
CA PHE A 958 8.00 -3.55 18.89
C PHE A 958 8.85 -2.30 19.11
N ILE A 959 9.91 -2.12 18.30
CA ILE A 959 10.89 -1.02 18.46
C ILE A 959 10.21 0.34 18.32
N GLU A 960 9.22 0.48 17.43
CA GLU A 960 8.46 1.72 17.29
C GLU A 960 7.79 2.14 18.60
N HIS A 961 7.23 1.21 19.38
CA HIS A 961 6.61 1.54 20.65
C HIS A 961 7.63 2.10 21.65
N PHE A 962 8.83 1.52 21.70
CA PHE A 962 9.92 2.01 22.55
C PHE A 962 10.48 3.33 22.05
N TYR A 963 10.60 3.51 20.73
CA TYR A 963 11.03 4.77 20.12
C TYR A 963 10.08 5.91 20.50
N LYS A 964 8.76 5.69 20.35
CA LYS A 964 7.71 6.64 20.76
C LYS A 964 7.77 6.94 22.26
N PHE A 965 8.00 5.92 23.09
CA PHE A 965 8.15 6.07 24.54
C PHE A 965 9.34 6.96 24.93
N ILE A 966 10.47 6.85 24.23
CA ILE A 966 11.66 7.70 24.46
C ILE A 966 11.41 9.14 24.00
N MET A 967 10.84 9.30 22.81
CA MET A 967 10.67 10.62 22.20
C MET A 967 9.58 11.46 22.88
N LYS A 968 8.53 10.83 23.41
CA LYS A 968 7.39 11.48 24.08
C LYS A 968 6.79 12.62 23.21
N GLU A 969 6.73 13.83 23.73
CA GLU A 969 6.20 15.03 23.06
C GLU A 969 7.20 15.69 22.11
N LYS A 970 8.45 15.22 22.08
CA LYS A 970 9.42 15.77 21.14
C LYS A 970 9.02 15.37 19.72
N PRO A 971 9.01 16.28 18.73
CA PRO A 971 8.63 15.89 17.38
C PRO A 971 9.54 14.80 16.80
N TYR A 972 8.91 13.79 16.21
CA TYR A 972 9.56 12.74 15.43
C TYR A 972 8.65 12.29 14.29
N LEU A 973 9.24 11.67 13.28
CA LEU A 973 8.53 11.06 12.17
C LEU A 973 8.89 9.58 12.07
N ILE A 974 7.89 8.70 11.95
CA ILE A 974 8.12 7.30 11.60
C ILE A 974 7.64 7.08 10.16
N LEU A 975 8.58 6.72 9.28
CA LEU A 975 8.30 6.38 7.89
C LEU A 975 8.32 4.87 7.72
N GLU A 976 7.15 4.30 7.45
CA GLU A 976 6.99 2.90 7.06
C GLU A 976 6.80 2.82 5.54
N LEU A 977 7.71 2.10 4.88
CA LEU A 977 7.72 1.90 3.43
C LEU A 977 7.39 0.44 3.08
N ASP A 978 7.10 0.17 1.81
CA ASP A 978 6.86 -1.17 1.27
C ASP A 978 7.26 -1.21 -0.21
N GLU A 979 6.68 -2.08 -1.02
CA GLU A 979 6.89 -2.24 -2.48
C GLU A 979 6.55 -1.00 -3.36
N HIS A 980 6.26 0.16 -2.77
CA HIS A 980 5.88 1.38 -3.48
C HIS A 980 7.04 1.93 -4.31
N SER A 981 6.72 2.44 -5.50
CA SER A 981 7.67 3.17 -6.36
C SER A 981 7.45 4.69 -6.33
N ALA A 982 6.39 5.17 -5.67
CA ALA A 982 5.98 6.57 -5.68
C ALA A 982 6.46 7.35 -4.45
N VAL A 983 7.15 8.48 -4.68
CA VAL A 983 7.73 9.33 -3.61
C VAL A 983 6.73 10.34 -3.03
N ALA A 984 5.68 10.73 -3.75
CA ALA A 984 4.79 11.83 -3.38
C ALA A 984 4.19 11.74 -1.95
N GLY A 985 3.78 10.55 -1.52
CA GLY A 985 3.27 10.33 -0.15
C GLY A 985 4.34 10.55 0.92
N VAL A 986 5.57 10.10 0.65
CA VAL A 986 6.73 10.34 1.51
C VAL A 986 7.08 11.83 1.54
N MET A 987 7.11 12.50 0.38
CA MET A 987 7.41 13.94 0.31
C MET A 987 6.46 14.78 1.16
N THR A 988 5.17 14.49 1.11
CA THR A 988 4.17 15.21 1.92
C THR A 988 4.43 15.06 3.41
N ARG A 989 4.82 13.87 3.88
CA ARG A 989 5.22 13.64 5.28
C ARG A 989 6.52 14.37 5.65
N LEU A 990 7.50 14.39 4.75
CA LEU A 990 8.77 15.09 4.99
C LEU A 990 8.60 16.61 5.06
N GLU A 991 7.77 17.19 4.19
CA GLU A 991 7.45 18.62 4.20
C GLU A 991 6.66 19.02 5.45
N ALA A 992 5.64 18.24 5.83
CA ALA A 992 4.90 18.47 7.06
C ALA A 992 5.80 18.36 8.30
N PHE A 993 6.70 17.38 8.32
CA PHE A 993 7.66 17.23 9.41
C PHE A 993 8.66 18.39 9.48
N ARG A 994 9.14 18.90 8.33
CA ARG A 994 9.96 20.12 8.30
C ARG A 994 9.21 21.30 8.93
N ASN A 995 7.95 21.51 8.56
CA ASN A 995 7.18 22.64 9.11
C ASN A 995 6.95 22.48 10.63
N VAL A 996 6.69 21.26 11.11
CA VAL A 996 6.62 20.97 12.57
C VAL A 996 7.94 21.29 13.27
N ILE A 997 9.08 20.94 12.66
CA ILE A 997 10.41 21.26 13.17
C ILE A 997 10.60 22.78 13.24
N GLU A 998 10.30 23.50 12.16
CA GLU A 998 10.44 24.97 12.08
C GLU A 998 9.59 25.66 13.17
N ASN A 999 8.34 25.24 13.34
CA ASN A 999 7.44 25.76 14.38
C ASN A 999 7.99 25.49 15.79
N THR A 1000 8.56 24.29 16.01
CA THR A 1000 9.16 23.92 17.30
C THR A 1000 10.41 24.75 17.59
N MET A 1001 11.25 24.99 16.58
CA MET A 1001 12.45 25.83 16.70
C MET A 1001 12.10 27.30 17.02
N GLN A 1002 11.05 27.85 16.40
CA GLN A 1002 10.56 29.20 16.71
C GLN A 1002 10.10 29.31 18.17
N LYS A 1003 9.40 28.29 18.68
CA LYS A 1003 8.97 28.24 20.09
C LYS A 1003 10.17 28.24 21.05
N LEU A 1004 11.17 27.41 20.78
CA LEU A 1004 12.41 27.35 21.58
C LEU A 1004 13.16 28.71 21.58
N GLY A 1005 13.18 29.39 20.43
CA GLY A 1005 13.77 30.73 20.32
C GLY A 1005 13.04 31.78 21.18
N ASN A 1006 11.71 31.75 21.20
CA ASN A 1006 10.90 32.68 21.98
C ASN A 1006 10.99 32.43 23.50
N ASP A 1007 11.02 31.17 23.94
CA ASP A 1007 11.16 30.82 25.37
C ASP A 1007 12.55 31.22 25.91
N SER A 1008 13.60 31.18 25.07
CA SER A 1008 14.96 31.62 25.43
C SER A 1008 15.04 33.14 25.72
N PHE A 1009 14.21 33.95 25.04
CA PHE A 1009 14.11 35.40 25.28
C PHE A 1009 13.38 35.75 26.59
N VAL A 1010 12.48 34.88 27.07
CA VAL A 1010 11.75 35.09 28.34
C VAL A 1010 12.66 34.84 29.54
N TYR A 1011 13.55 33.84 29.48
CA TYR A 1011 14.54 33.61 30.54
C TYR A 1011 15.58 34.74 30.64
N LEU A 1012 15.98 35.35 29.53
CA LEU A 1012 16.89 36.51 29.54
C LEU A 1012 16.25 37.80 30.09
N LYS A 1013 14.92 37.97 29.99
CA LYS A 1013 14.20 39.10 30.61
C LYS A 1013 13.86 38.91 32.09
N ALA A 1014 13.77 37.67 32.57
CA ALA A 1014 13.59 37.37 34.00
C ALA A 1014 14.92 37.44 34.79
N SER A 1015 16.05 37.60 34.10
CA SER A 1015 17.40 37.64 34.67
C SER A 1015 18.03 39.05 34.69
N ASN A 1016 17.27 40.09 34.34
CA ASN A 1016 17.69 41.50 34.38
C ASN A 1016 16.88 42.30 35.39
#